data_AF-A0A9D8PQ23-F1
#
_entry.id   AF-A0A9D8PQ23-F1
#
_cell.length_a   1.000
_cell.length_b   1.000
_cell.length_c   1.000
_cell.angle_alpha   90.00
_cell.angle_beta   90.00
_cell.angle_gamma   90.00
#
_symmetry.space_group_name_H-M   'P 1'
#
loop_
_entity.id
_entity.type
_entity.pdbx_description
1 polymer ?
#
loop_
_entity_poly.entity_id
_entity_poly.type
_entity_poly.pdbx_seq_one_letter_code
_entity_poly.pdbx_strand_id
1 'polypeptide(L)'
;MKKIKILFFTMVLFVIFTSSPLFSYEALLTQLTLSNEAKELLEKNGFVVTKSGEKEIYEIYNSTNDQSQPAFVTTDAVLHTGHVFFDYLLRILEIEVLSDTAKALTDKMLALSIAQYKAAKDPMVKEAALLNIGYFSVPKKIWDPDYTVEYGLDEIVNKEIENIKAHKGFAFRELLRYVENPDFYNTPYAYEDYSQYIPRGHYTRNETFEEYFNVMMWYGRIDFKLKGGSLEGENHGQMMTLQALLMVDALSGDKETLSLWRKIYEPTAYFVGTADDLTVDDYRALSSEIFPSGGSIDRYGKPEALSKFIEEAKKLRPPKILSGAAFVENGKFEDTNKGFRFMGQRFIPDSYIFQQLVFGVKSLEFTGSGKPFTWGIVDSVGPTRTFPRGLDVMSVFGSERASEILDREGDTEYKGYFEQVDILRLEFSTKTEAEWKQNLYWRWLYSLLPLLQQPKGSGVPKFMLSSAWMDKSLATALGSWTELRHDTILYAKQSYTMMGKSILIKKKTYGYVEPYPEVYGRLGEMMGDLRNSLTTLGIAPEGVPEKIAEFEKLLTRLKVISEKELENEKLTEEEYDAISNIGNTLESLADFPKELMNKITSETDTKMDVIADVHTDSNTGQVLEEGVGAPCNIYVLIDDSMGKRVCRGGVFSYYEFKQPMSDRLTDEKWQEMGENNKRPTLPEWTKSFIVE
;
A
#
# COMPACT_ATOMS: atom_id res chain seq x y z
N MET A 1 43.51 16.22 76.41
CA MET A 1 42.77 15.27 75.54
C MET A 1 41.69 14.57 76.37
N LYS A 2 40.43 14.54 75.94
CA LYS A 2 39.34 13.81 76.63
C LYS A 2 38.93 12.59 75.79
N LYS A 3 38.77 11.42 76.42
CA LYS A 3 38.09 10.24 75.85
C LYS A 3 36.69 10.16 76.46
N ILE A 4 35.65 10.10 75.64
CA ILE A 4 34.29 9.69 76.03
C ILE A 4 33.78 8.75 74.93
N LYS A 5 33.25 7.58 75.31
CA LYS A 5 32.47 6.73 74.41
C LYS A 5 31.04 7.30 74.34
N ILE A 6 30.44 7.36 73.16
CA ILE A 6 29.02 7.67 72.99
C ILE A 6 28.33 6.41 72.45
N LEU A 7 27.11 6.16 72.95
CA LEU A 7 26.27 5.01 72.59
C LEU A 7 25.73 5.16 71.17
N PHE A 8 25.60 4.04 70.46
CA PHE A 8 24.59 3.93 69.39
C PHE A 8 23.21 3.93 70.05
N PHE A 9 22.28 4.71 69.52
CA PHE A 9 20.88 4.66 69.91
C PHE A 9 20.02 4.55 68.65
N THR A 10 19.33 3.41 68.50
CA THR A 10 18.56 3.08 67.30
C THR A 10 17.21 3.79 67.34
N MET A 11 17.01 4.78 66.48
CA MET A 11 15.72 5.47 66.33
C MET A 11 14.99 4.93 65.10
N VAL A 12 14.15 3.91 65.30
CA VAL A 12 13.28 3.36 64.26
C VAL A 12 12.14 4.35 64.01
N LEU A 13 12.17 5.06 62.89
CA LEU A 13 11.04 5.86 62.45
C LEU A 13 10.06 4.97 61.67
N PHE A 14 8.93 4.63 62.30
CA PHE A 14 7.81 3.99 61.61
C PHE A 14 7.16 4.99 60.66
N VAL A 15 7.54 4.95 59.38
CA VAL A 15 6.76 5.62 58.33
C VAL A 15 5.52 4.78 58.09
N ILE A 16 4.38 5.26 58.58
CA ILE A 16 3.08 4.67 58.32
C ILE A 16 2.79 4.83 56.82
N PHE A 17 2.55 3.72 56.12
CA PHE A 17 2.00 3.74 54.77
C PHE A 17 0.55 4.22 54.82
N THR A 18 0.35 5.53 54.84
CA THR A 18 -0.95 6.15 54.55
C THR A 18 -1.27 5.92 53.09
N SER A 19 -2.44 5.34 52.80
CA SER A 19 -2.96 5.17 51.44
C SER A 19 -2.87 6.48 50.66
N SER A 20 -2.25 6.44 49.46
CA SER A 20 -2.17 7.58 48.56
C SER A 20 -3.56 8.17 48.29
N PRO A 21 -3.72 9.51 48.26
CA PRO A 21 -4.99 10.10 47.88
C PRO A 21 -5.31 9.76 46.42
N LEU A 22 -6.60 9.66 46.08
CA LEU A 22 -7.01 9.75 44.68
C LEU A 22 -6.58 11.12 44.16
N PHE A 23 -5.79 11.16 43.08
CA PHE A 23 -5.59 12.40 42.36
C PHE A 23 -6.95 12.87 41.83
N SER A 24 -7.30 14.14 42.09
CA SER A 24 -8.44 14.76 41.40
C SER A 24 -8.12 14.88 39.92
N TYR A 25 -9.15 14.95 39.10
CA TYR A 25 -9.01 15.08 37.65
C TYR A 25 -8.20 16.33 37.26
N GLU A 26 -8.48 17.46 37.91
CA GLU A 26 -7.74 18.72 37.81
C GLU A 26 -6.25 18.58 38.16
N ALA A 27 -5.92 17.73 39.14
CA ALA A 27 -4.54 17.46 39.57
C ALA A 27 -3.76 16.55 38.60
N LEU A 28 -4.44 15.89 37.66
CA LEU A 28 -3.80 15.22 36.52
C LEU A 28 -3.62 16.20 35.35
N LEU A 29 -4.65 16.98 35.00
CA LEU A 29 -4.57 17.98 33.92
C LEU A 29 -3.50 19.05 34.16
N THR A 30 -3.28 19.47 35.41
CA THR A 30 -2.25 20.47 35.77
C THR A 30 -0.82 19.97 35.63
N GLN A 31 -0.59 18.68 35.39
CA GLN A 31 0.72 18.11 35.07
C GLN A 31 1.01 18.06 33.55
N LEU A 32 0.04 18.43 32.70
CA LEU A 32 0.14 18.36 31.24
C LEU A 32 0.03 19.74 30.59
N THR A 33 0.94 20.05 29.66
CA THR A 33 0.95 21.32 28.92
C THR A 33 0.02 21.24 27.71
N LEU A 34 -1.29 21.16 27.98
CA LEU A 34 -2.35 21.14 26.96
C LEU A 34 -3.04 22.50 26.84
N SER A 35 -3.61 22.80 25.66
CA SER A 35 -4.51 23.96 25.47
C SER A 35 -5.82 23.79 26.26
N ASN A 36 -6.71 24.78 26.21
CA ASN A 36 -8.01 24.66 26.91
C ASN A 36 -8.95 23.75 26.12
N GLU A 37 -8.97 23.91 24.80
CA GLU A 37 -9.70 23.13 23.81
C GLU A 37 -9.32 21.64 23.91
N ALA A 38 -8.02 21.36 24.08
CA ALA A 38 -7.54 19.99 24.27
C ALA A 38 -7.95 19.38 25.62
N LYS A 39 -8.06 20.19 26.68
CA LYS A 39 -8.60 19.74 27.98
C LYS A 39 -10.09 19.47 27.91
N GLU A 40 -10.86 20.33 27.22
CA GLU A 40 -12.31 20.13 27.01
C GLU A 40 -12.60 18.83 26.25
N LEU A 41 -11.82 18.50 25.21
CA LEU A 41 -11.94 17.20 24.53
C LEU A 41 -11.52 16.03 25.43
N LEU A 42 -10.43 16.18 26.20
CA LEU A 42 -9.96 15.15 27.15
C LEU A 42 -10.98 14.88 28.29
N GLU A 43 -11.73 15.90 28.72
CA GLU A 43 -12.85 15.78 29.66
C GLU A 43 -14.07 15.09 29.04
N LYS A 44 -14.45 15.52 27.84
CA LYS A 44 -15.64 15.06 27.12
C LYS A 44 -15.51 13.62 26.60
N ASN A 45 -14.38 13.28 26.01
CA ASN A 45 -14.16 12.02 25.29
C ASN A 45 -13.42 10.98 26.13
N GLY A 46 -12.71 11.39 27.18
CA GLY A 46 -11.75 10.55 27.91
C GLY A 46 -10.37 10.43 27.23
N PHE A 47 -10.19 11.05 26.07
CA PHE A 47 -8.94 11.14 25.33
C PHE A 47 -8.88 12.41 24.47
N VAL A 48 -7.69 12.83 24.03
CA VAL A 48 -7.50 13.90 23.05
C VAL A 48 -6.28 13.64 22.19
N VAL A 49 -6.31 14.10 20.93
CA VAL A 49 -5.17 14.10 20.02
C VAL A 49 -4.70 15.53 19.76
N THR A 50 -3.38 15.73 19.72
CA THR A 50 -2.71 17.03 19.51
C THR A 50 -1.46 16.82 18.67
N LYS A 51 -1.01 17.84 17.91
CA LYS A 51 0.24 17.75 17.14
C LYS A 51 1.44 17.41 18.04
N SER A 52 2.44 16.71 17.49
CA SER A 52 3.75 16.53 18.14
C SER A 52 4.81 17.40 17.47
N GLY A 53 6.03 17.39 18.04
CA GLY A 53 7.24 17.91 17.40
C GLY A 53 8.27 16.82 17.10
N GLU A 54 7.89 15.55 17.27
CA GLU A 54 8.71 14.39 16.90
C GLU A 54 8.44 14.04 15.41
N LYS A 55 9.36 13.35 14.73
CA LYS A 55 9.25 12.97 13.31
C LYS A 55 8.77 11.53 13.12
N GLU A 56 9.10 10.67 14.08
CA GLU A 56 8.83 9.23 14.04
C GLU A 56 7.95 8.80 15.21
N ILE A 57 7.05 7.83 15.00
CA ILE A 57 6.10 7.45 16.04
C ILE A 57 6.78 6.83 17.28
N TYR A 58 7.94 6.18 17.10
CA TYR A 58 8.73 5.62 18.21
C TYR A 58 9.41 6.70 19.06
N GLU A 59 9.69 7.89 18.50
CA GLU A 59 10.28 9.01 19.25
C GLU A 59 9.32 9.48 20.36
N ILE A 60 8.00 9.49 20.12
CA ILE A 60 6.99 9.77 21.16
C ILE A 60 7.13 8.78 22.34
N TYR A 61 7.40 7.50 22.06
CA TYR A 61 7.56 6.48 23.09
C TYR A 61 8.89 6.60 23.83
N ASN A 62 9.99 6.91 23.13
CA ASN A 62 11.27 7.23 23.79
C ASN A 62 11.15 8.49 24.67
N SER A 63 10.42 9.51 24.19
CA SER A 63 10.07 10.75 24.88
C SER A 63 9.25 10.49 26.16
N THR A 64 8.24 9.61 26.14
CA THR A 64 7.51 9.21 27.37
C THR A 64 8.39 8.46 28.37
N ASN A 65 9.20 7.52 27.90
CA ASN A 65 10.13 6.74 28.73
C ASN A 65 11.17 7.65 29.41
N ASP A 66 11.75 8.62 28.71
CA ASP A 66 12.71 9.57 29.30
C ASP A 66 12.06 10.53 30.31
N GLN A 67 10.81 10.95 30.06
CA GLN A 67 10.06 11.81 30.97
C GLN A 67 9.43 11.06 32.17
N SER A 68 9.54 9.71 32.21
CA SER A 68 8.79 8.85 33.15
C SER A 68 7.27 9.10 33.11
N GLN A 69 6.74 9.33 31.90
CA GLN A 69 5.31 9.40 31.63
C GLN A 69 4.77 8.00 31.25
N PRO A 70 3.59 7.58 31.74
CA PRO A 70 2.96 6.34 31.29
C PRO A 70 2.73 6.31 29.77
N ALA A 71 3.21 5.27 29.10
CA ALA A 71 2.97 5.03 27.69
C ALA A 71 1.57 4.43 27.44
N PHE A 72 0.92 4.87 26.36
CA PHE A 72 -0.26 4.23 25.77
C PHE A 72 0.15 3.61 24.43
N VAL A 73 0.36 2.30 24.37
CA VAL A 73 0.82 1.62 23.14
C VAL A 73 -0.35 1.51 22.18
N THR A 74 -0.35 2.34 21.15
CA THR A 74 -1.42 2.36 20.13
C THR A 74 -1.26 1.25 19.10
N THR A 75 -2.37 0.82 18.53
CA THR A 75 -2.42 0.10 17.26
C THR A 75 -1.72 0.88 16.14
N ASP A 76 -1.86 2.21 16.08
CA ASP A 76 -1.18 3.09 15.11
C ASP A 76 0.33 2.86 15.06
N ALA A 77 1.01 2.98 16.20
CA ALA A 77 2.46 2.76 16.30
C ALA A 77 2.91 1.35 15.91
N VAL A 78 2.08 0.33 16.15
CA VAL A 78 2.38 -1.08 15.81
C VAL A 78 2.16 -1.33 14.31
N LEU A 79 1.12 -0.72 13.73
CA LEU A 79 0.82 -0.76 12.30
C LEU A 79 1.91 -0.03 11.50
N HIS A 80 2.24 1.22 11.87
CA HIS A 80 3.33 1.99 11.25
C HIS A 80 4.66 1.24 11.28
N THR A 81 5.03 0.66 12.44
CA THR A 81 6.28 -0.13 12.56
C THR A 81 6.24 -1.36 11.66
N GLY A 82 5.06 -1.96 11.44
CA GLY A 82 4.90 -3.10 10.54
C GLY A 82 4.89 -2.74 9.05
N HIS A 83 4.42 -1.53 8.71
CA HIS A 83 4.54 -0.90 7.39
C HIS A 83 6.03 -0.72 7.06
N VAL A 84 6.74 0.08 7.86
CA VAL A 84 8.20 0.29 7.76
C VAL A 84 8.98 -1.03 7.68
N PHE A 85 8.57 -2.06 8.43
CA PHE A 85 9.18 -3.39 8.35
C PHE A 85 8.95 -4.09 6.98
N PHE A 86 7.72 -4.09 6.49
CA PHE A 86 7.30 -4.74 5.24
C PHE A 86 7.90 -4.05 4.01
N ASP A 87 7.84 -2.72 4.01
CA ASP A 87 8.46 -1.78 3.09
C ASP A 87 9.96 -2.03 2.90
N TYR A 88 10.71 -2.06 4.02
CA TYR A 88 12.17 -2.28 4.01
C TYR A 88 12.52 -3.69 3.53
N LEU A 89 11.71 -4.69 3.89
CA LEU A 89 11.88 -6.05 3.38
C LEU A 89 11.71 -6.12 1.86
N LEU A 90 10.67 -5.48 1.33
CA LEU A 90 10.38 -5.53 -0.11
C LEU A 90 11.51 -4.87 -0.92
N ARG A 91 12.10 -3.76 -0.43
CA ARG A 91 13.35 -3.20 -0.97
C ARG A 91 14.50 -4.18 -1.06
N ILE A 92 14.75 -4.92 0.02
CA ILE A 92 15.88 -5.84 0.09
C ILE A 92 15.68 -6.95 -0.96
N LEU A 93 14.45 -7.44 -1.13
CA LEU A 93 14.12 -8.39 -2.20
C LEU A 93 14.32 -7.75 -3.60
N GLU A 94 13.83 -6.52 -3.80
CA GLU A 94 13.92 -5.84 -5.09
C GLU A 94 15.36 -5.59 -5.54
N ILE A 95 16.23 -5.07 -4.66
CA ILE A 95 17.60 -4.69 -5.02
C ILE A 95 18.57 -5.89 -5.00
N GLU A 96 18.43 -6.84 -4.08
CA GLU A 96 19.36 -7.97 -3.96
C GLU A 96 18.94 -9.18 -4.82
N VAL A 97 17.70 -9.23 -5.31
CA VAL A 97 17.16 -10.40 -6.04
C VAL A 97 16.39 -10.03 -7.31
N LEU A 98 15.35 -9.18 -7.23
CA LEU A 98 14.39 -9.04 -8.33
C LEU A 98 14.93 -8.21 -9.51
N SER A 99 15.70 -7.15 -9.28
CA SER A 99 16.24 -6.29 -10.34
C SER A 99 17.20 -7.04 -11.27
N ASP A 100 18.20 -7.72 -10.72
CA ASP A 100 19.11 -8.57 -11.51
C ASP A 100 18.37 -9.74 -12.19
N THR A 101 17.36 -10.32 -11.54
CA THR A 101 16.51 -11.36 -12.15
C THR A 101 15.72 -10.81 -13.33
N ALA A 102 15.20 -9.58 -13.24
CA ALA A 102 14.46 -8.92 -14.32
C ALA A 102 15.39 -8.52 -15.47
N LYS A 103 16.61 -8.06 -15.19
CA LYS A 103 17.65 -7.77 -16.18
C LYS A 103 18.04 -9.03 -16.95
N ALA A 104 18.32 -10.12 -16.24
CA ALA A 104 18.62 -11.43 -16.83
C ALA A 104 17.44 -12.04 -17.63
N LEU A 105 16.20 -11.88 -17.15
CA LEU A 105 15.00 -12.28 -17.88
C LEU A 105 14.88 -11.51 -19.21
N THR A 106 15.14 -10.21 -19.18
CA THR A 106 15.05 -9.32 -20.35
C THR A 106 16.08 -9.69 -21.40
N ASP A 107 17.35 -9.86 -21.02
CA ASP A 107 18.41 -10.28 -21.95
C ASP A 107 18.08 -11.62 -22.62
N LYS A 108 17.51 -12.59 -21.87
CA LYS A 108 17.03 -13.86 -22.47
C LYS A 108 15.81 -13.68 -23.38
N MET A 109 14.78 -12.95 -22.96
CA MET A 109 13.56 -12.74 -23.75
C MET A 109 13.83 -11.95 -25.04
N LEU A 110 14.75 -10.99 -25.00
CA LEU A 110 15.25 -10.26 -26.16
C LEU A 110 15.98 -11.22 -27.13
N ALA A 111 16.92 -12.03 -26.62
CA ALA A 111 17.64 -13.01 -27.43
C ALA A 111 16.71 -14.08 -28.06
N LEU A 112 15.71 -14.55 -27.31
CA LEU A 112 14.68 -15.49 -27.79
C LEU A 112 13.77 -14.86 -28.84
N SER A 113 13.37 -13.60 -28.67
CA SER A 113 12.59 -12.85 -29.67
C SER A 113 13.38 -12.65 -30.97
N ILE A 114 14.68 -12.35 -30.86
CA ILE A 114 15.61 -12.29 -32.01
C ILE A 114 15.72 -13.66 -32.71
N ALA A 115 15.74 -14.77 -31.95
CA ALA A 115 15.76 -16.12 -32.52
C ALA A 115 14.44 -16.46 -33.22
N GLN A 116 13.29 -16.13 -32.63
CA GLN A 116 11.97 -16.28 -33.26
C GLN A 116 11.87 -15.44 -34.55
N TYR A 117 12.26 -14.17 -34.54
CA TYR A 117 12.28 -13.32 -35.74
C TYR A 117 13.13 -13.92 -36.87
N LYS A 118 14.28 -14.51 -36.54
CA LYS A 118 15.16 -15.18 -37.51
C LYS A 118 14.58 -16.50 -38.03
N ALA A 119 13.78 -17.22 -37.23
CA ALA A 119 13.10 -18.46 -37.62
C ALA A 119 11.80 -18.23 -38.42
N ALA A 120 11.08 -17.13 -38.16
CA ALA A 120 9.79 -16.82 -38.77
C ALA A 120 9.85 -16.66 -40.29
N LYS A 121 8.90 -17.31 -40.99
CA LYS A 121 8.73 -17.29 -42.45
C LYS A 121 7.39 -16.69 -42.86
N ASP A 122 6.37 -16.85 -42.03
CA ASP A 122 5.09 -16.18 -42.20
C ASP A 122 5.25 -14.67 -41.92
N PRO A 123 4.81 -13.76 -42.82
CA PRO A 123 5.03 -12.32 -42.65
C PRO A 123 4.43 -11.74 -41.37
N MET A 124 3.25 -12.22 -40.95
CA MET A 124 2.56 -11.70 -39.76
C MET A 124 3.26 -12.16 -38.47
N VAL A 125 3.70 -13.42 -38.44
CA VAL A 125 4.50 -13.99 -37.33
C VAL A 125 5.87 -13.32 -37.25
N LYS A 126 6.46 -12.98 -38.40
CA LYS A 126 7.73 -12.27 -38.46
C LYS A 126 7.62 -10.83 -37.97
N GLU A 127 6.54 -10.13 -38.31
CA GLU A 127 6.26 -8.79 -37.77
C GLU A 127 6.02 -8.85 -36.26
N ALA A 128 5.16 -9.74 -35.76
CA ALA A 128 4.94 -9.92 -34.33
C ALA A 128 6.24 -10.25 -33.56
N ALA A 129 7.11 -11.11 -34.11
CA ALA A 129 8.41 -11.38 -33.52
C ALA A 129 9.36 -10.16 -33.54
N LEU A 130 9.27 -9.29 -34.55
CA LEU A 130 10.03 -8.04 -34.62
C LEU A 130 9.56 -7.03 -33.58
N LEU A 131 8.25 -6.91 -33.35
CA LEU A 131 7.70 -6.04 -32.31
C LEU A 131 8.05 -6.55 -30.91
N ASN A 132 8.12 -7.87 -30.70
CA ASN A 132 8.65 -8.45 -29.46
C ASN A 132 10.13 -8.07 -29.22
N ILE A 133 10.98 -7.97 -30.26
CA ILE A 133 12.35 -7.43 -30.11
C ILE A 133 12.28 -6.00 -29.57
N GLY A 134 11.42 -5.14 -30.12
CA GLY A 134 11.24 -3.77 -29.65
C GLY A 134 10.74 -3.70 -28.21
N TYR A 135 9.76 -4.53 -27.85
CA TYR A 135 9.18 -4.61 -26.51
C TYR A 135 10.20 -4.94 -25.42
N PHE A 136 11.12 -5.88 -25.67
CA PHE A 136 12.21 -6.20 -24.73
C PHE A 136 13.43 -5.26 -24.87
N SER A 137 13.55 -4.52 -25.99
CA SER A 137 14.58 -3.50 -26.17
C SER A 137 14.33 -2.23 -25.34
N VAL A 138 13.06 -1.89 -25.04
CA VAL A 138 12.74 -0.75 -24.16
C VAL A 138 13.30 -0.97 -22.73
N PRO A 139 12.94 -2.06 -22.00
CA PRO A 139 13.61 -2.42 -20.74
C PRO A 139 15.12 -2.53 -20.85
N LYS A 140 15.64 -3.16 -21.92
CA LYS A 140 17.10 -3.25 -22.12
C LYS A 140 17.75 -1.87 -22.13
N LYS A 141 17.16 -0.88 -22.83
CA LYS A 141 17.70 0.48 -22.95
C LYS A 141 17.42 1.38 -21.74
N ILE A 142 16.64 0.91 -20.76
CA ILE A 142 16.55 1.51 -19.42
C ILE A 142 17.82 1.15 -18.63
N TRP A 143 18.13 -0.15 -18.51
CA TRP A 143 19.31 -0.68 -17.79
C TRP A 143 20.68 -0.53 -18.48
N ASP A 144 20.68 -0.11 -19.75
CA ASP A 144 21.84 -0.03 -20.63
C ASP A 144 21.58 1.08 -21.67
N PRO A 145 21.71 2.37 -21.31
CA PRO A 145 21.34 3.49 -22.19
C PRO A 145 22.15 3.55 -23.50
N ASP A 146 23.36 3.00 -23.50
CA ASP A 146 24.24 2.87 -24.68
C ASP A 146 23.81 1.70 -25.61
N TYR A 147 22.81 0.90 -25.22
CA TYR A 147 22.31 -0.21 -26.04
C TYR A 147 21.78 0.27 -27.40
N THR A 148 22.49 -0.13 -28.46
CA THR A 148 22.11 0.15 -29.85
C THR A 148 21.08 -0.87 -30.32
N VAL A 149 19.88 -0.40 -30.69
CA VAL A 149 18.78 -1.31 -31.08
C VAL A 149 18.91 -1.68 -32.56
N GLU A 150 19.00 -2.98 -32.85
CA GLU A 150 19.09 -3.50 -34.23
C GLU A 150 17.72 -3.51 -34.97
N TYR A 151 17.68 -4.14 -36.15
CA TYR A 151 16.47 -4.46 -36.93
C TYR A 151 15.60 -3.26 -37.38
N GLY A 152 16.13 -2.03 -37.30
CA GLY A 152 15.42 -0.81 -37.69
C GLY A 152 14.42 -0.32 -36.64
N LEU A 153 14.64 -0.66 -35.37
CA LEU A 153 13.76 -0.29 -34.26
C LEU A 153 14.28 0.85 -33.37
N ASP A 154 15.52 1.31 -33.55
CA ASP A 154 16.15 2.32 -32.65
C ASP A 154 15.36 3.63 -32.56
N GLU A 155 14.88 4.19 -33.67
CA GLU A 155 14.05 5.41 -33.66
C GLU A 155 12.75 5.21 -32.86
N ILE A 156 12.09 4.06 -33.01
CA ILE A 156 10.83 3.71 -32.33
C ILE A 156 11.09 3.49 -30.83
N VAL A 157 12.11 2.72 -30.47
CA VAL A 157 12.47 2.41 -29.07
C VAL A 157 13.02 3.65 -28.35
N ASN A 158 13.81 4.49 -29.01
CA ASN A 158 14.24 5.76 -28.43
C ASN A 158 13.04 6.68 -28.15
N LYS A 159 12.02 6.69 -29.01
CA LYS A 159 10.81 7.49 -28.81
C LYS A 159 9.90 6.95 -27.69
N GLU A 160 9.82 5.64 -27.49
CA GLU A 160 9.24 5.06 -26.26
C GLU A 160 10.00 5.53 -25.01
N ILE A 161 11.33 5.52 -25.04
CA ILE A 161 12.18 6.00 -23.93
C ILE A 161 12.02 7.53 -23.70
N GLU A 162 11.82 8.32 -24.76
CA GLU A 162 11.48 9.75 -24.66
C GLU A 162 10.08 9.96 -24.05
N ASN A 163 9.07 9.19 -24.45
CA ASN A 163 7.73 9.25 -23.87
C ASN A 163 7.76 8.90 -22.38
N ILE A 164 8.45 7.81 -22.01
CA ILE A 164 8.70 7.39 -20.61
C ILE A 164 9.34 8.53 -19.82
N LYS A 165 10.46 9.11 -20.29
CA LYS A 165 11.18 10.19 -19.60
C LYS A 165 10.46 11.54 -19.60
N ALA A 166 9.47 11.73 -20.47
CA ALA A 166 8.72 12.98 -20.59
C ALA A 166 7.48 13.03 -19.68
N HIS A 167 6.94 11.88 -19.26
CA HIS A 167 5.83 11.74 -18.31
C HIS A 167 4.51 12.48 -18.66
N LYS A 168 4.27 12.83 -19.93
CA LYS A 168 3.24 13.80 -20.37
C LYS A 168 1.78 13.30 -20.34
N GLY A 169 1.46 12.28 -19.57
CA GLY A 169 0.15 11.63 -19.61
C GLY A 169 0.00 10.74 -20.84
N PHE A 170 -1.20 10.72 -21.43
CA PHE A 170 -1.50 9.88 -22.60
C PHE A 170 -0.70 10.28 -23.85
N ALA A 171 0.10 9.34 -24.37
CA ALA A 171 0.75 9.43 -25.68
C ALA A 171 0.64 8.08 -26.43
N PHE A 172 0.92 8.09 -27.73
CA PHE A 172 0.82 6.91 -28.59
C PHE A 172 1.96 5.91 -28.31
N ARG A 173 1.62 4.61 -28.27
CA ARG A 173 2.57 3.50 -28.14
C ARG A 173 3.24 3.25 -29.49
N GLU A 174 4.46 3.78 -29.65
CA GLU A 174 5.21 3.79 -30.91
C GLU A 174 5.47 2.38 -31.49
N LEU A 175 5.56 1.36 -30.63
CA LEU A 175 5.66 -0.04 -31.05
C LEU A 175 4.40 -0.57 -31.76
N LEU A 176 3.24 0.09 -31.65
CA LEU A 176 2.01 -0.25 -32.38
C LEU A 176 2.00 0.35 -33.79
N ARG A 177 3.15 0.33 -34.48
CA ARG A 177 3.41 0.95 -35.80
C ARG A 177 2.50 0.50 -36.96
N TYR A 178 1.62 -0.47 -36.73
CA TYR A 178 0.59 -0.93 -37.65
C TYR A 178 -0.75 -0.21 -37.49
N VAL A 179 -0.93 0.61 -36.44
CA VAL A 179 -2.12 1.45 -36.26
C VAL A 179 -2.01 2.66 -37.17
N GLU A 180 -2.69 2.60 -38.33
CA GLU A 180 -2.76 3.73 -39.26
C GLU A 180 -3.63 4.87 -38.68
N ASN A 181 -3.15 6.12 -38.79
CA ASN A 181 -3.86 7.34 -38.35
C ASN A 181 -4.32 7.32 -36.87
N PRO A 182 -3.41 7.12 -35.89
CA PRO A 182 -3.78 6.98 -34.49
C PRO A 182 -4.43 8.24 -33.91
N ASP A 183 -5.57 8.05 -33.24
CA ASP A 183 -6.34 9.08 -32.54
C ASP A 183 -6.81 8.54 -31.18
N PHE A 184 -6.80 9.38 -30.14
CA PHE A 184 -7.11 8.93 -28.77
C PHE A 184 -8.55 8.46 -28.61
N TYR A 185 -9.51 9.07 -29.32
CA TYR A 185 -10.93 8.73 -29.22
C TYR A 185 -11.34 7.53 -30.07
N ASN A 186 -10.66 7.29 -31.19
CA ASN A 186 -10.93 6.16 -32.09
C ASN A 186 -10.02 4.94 -31.83
N THR A 187 -8.85 5.13 -31.21
CA THR A 187 -7.86 4.08 -30.92
C THR A 187 -7.28 4.17 -29.49
N PRO A 188 -8.09 4.31 -28.42
CA PRO A 188 -7.59 4.50 -27.04
C PRO A 188 -6.67 3.37 -26.56
N TYR A 189 -6.88 2.12 -27.03
CA TYR A 189 -6.01 0.97 -26.76
C TYR A 189 -4.57 1.15 -27.27
N ALA A 190 -4.34 2.09 -28.18
CA ALA A 190 -3.03 2.39 -28.75
C ALA A 190 -2.26 3.50 -28.01
N TYR A 191 -2.82 4.02 -26.90
CA TYR A 191 -2.22 5.05 -26.08
C TYR A 191 -1.89 4.52 -24.68
N GLU A 192 -0.78 4.99 -24.10
CA GLU A 192 -0.33 4.68 -22.74
C GLU A 192 -0.24 5.97 -21.93
N ASP A 193 -0.55 5.90 -20.63
CA ASP A 193 -0.37 7.01 -19.69
C ASP A 193 1.07 7.00 -19.17
N TYR A 194 1.94 7.74 -19.86
CA TYR A 194 3.35 7.86 -19.48
C TYR A 194 3.55 8.65 -18.17
N SER A 195 2.52 9.32 -17.60
CA SER A 195 2.62 9.91 -16.25
C SER A 195 2.75 8.84 -15.16
N GLN A 196 2.31 7.60 -15.43
CA GLN A 196 2.49 6.46 -14.53
C GLN A 196 3.96 6.06 -14.35
N TYR A 197 4.84 6.48 -15.26
CA TYR A 197 6.27 6.19 -15.22
C TYR A 197 7.06 7.20 -14.37
N ILE A 198 6.40 8.22 -13.77
CA ILE A 198 7.00 9.07 -12.72
C ILE A 198 7.22 8.22 -11.47
N PRO A 199 8.45 8.00 -11.00
CA PRO A 199 8.72 7.32 -9.74
C PRO A 199 8.55 8.27 -8.54
N ARG A 200 8.16 7.78 -7.34
CA ARG A 200 7.68 8.68 -6.25
C ARG A 200 8.23 8.44 -4.82
N GLY A 201 9.29 7.64 -4.59
CA GLY A 201 9.92 7.56 -3.24
C GLY A 201 10.92 6.42 -2.79
N HIS A 202 11.66 5.72 -3.64
CA HIS A 202 11.94 4.23 -3.59
C HIS A 202 12.72 3.96 -4.82
N TYR A 203 11.90 3.76 -5.81
CA TYR A 203 12.08 4.15 -7.17
C TYR A 203 12.56 5.62 -7.38
N THR A 204 12.98 6.37 -6.35
CA THR A 204 13.70 7.68 -6.39
C THR A 204 14.86 7.77 -5.38
N ARG A 205 15.11 6.73 -4.56
CA ARG A 205 16.20 6.70 -3.56
C ARG A 205 17.55 6.38 -4.22
N ASN A 206 17.53 5.66 -5.35
CA ASN A 206 18.69 5.43 -6.21
C ASN A 206 18.28 5.06 -7.65
N GLU A 207 19.24 5.16 -8.56
CA GLU A 207 19.12 4.86 -9.99
C GLU A 207 18.66 3.41 -10.28
N THR A 208 19.16 2.42 -9.52
CA THR A 208 18.77 1.01 -9.69
C THR A 208 17.27 0.77 -9.45
N PHE A 209 16.68 1.50 -8.50
CA PHE A 209 15.25 1.45 -8.25
C PHE A 209 14.45 2.28 -9.28
N GLU A 210 14.96 3.42 -9.76
CA GLU A 210 14.37 4.17 -10.88
C GLU A 210 14.28 3.31 -12.16
N GLU A 211 15.37 2.60 -12.50
CA GLU A 211 15.43 1.64 -13.61
C GLU A 211 14.41 0.51 -13.42
N TYR A 212 14.45 -0.17 -12.26
CA TYR A 212 13.59 -1.31 -11.95
C TYR A 212 12.10 -0.95 -12.00
N PHE A 213 11.72 0.22 -11.47
CA PHE A 213 10.35 0.71 -11.56
C PHE A 213 9.89 0.93 -12.99
N ASN A 214 10.67 1.65 -13.80
CA ASN A 214 10.31 1.91 -15.19
C ASN A 214 10.17 0.62 -16.01
N VAL A 215 11.03 -0.37 -15.75
CA VAL A 215 10.94 -1.74 -16.30
C VAL A 215 9.67 -2.45 -15.85
N MET A 216 9.39 -2.48 -14.55
CA MET A 216 8.26 -3.24 -14.01
C MET A 216 6.92 -2.59 -14.33
N MET A 217 6.89 -1.25 -14.46
CA MET A 217 5.77 -0.51 -15.02
C MET A 217 5.59 -0.81 -16.50
N TRP A 218 6.65 -0.86 -17.31
CA TRP A 218 6.55 -1.29 -18.71
C TRP A 218 5.95 -2.72 -18.84
N TYR A 219 6.47 -3.69 -18.08
CA TYR A 219 5.96 -5.06 -18.08
C TYR A 219 4.56 -5.22 -17.44
N GLY A 220 4.17 -4.31 -16.54
CA GLY A 220 2.88 -4.31 -15.85
C GLY A 220 1.77 -3.52 -16.54
N ARG A 221 2.12 -2.53 -17.37
CA ARG A 221 1.19 -1.61 -18.04
C ARG A 221 0.95 -1.94 -19.51
N ILE A 222 2.00 -2.20 -20.28
CA ILE A 222 1.88 -2.44 -21.71
C ILE A 222 1.17 -3.77 -21.98
N ASP A 223 0.04 -3.70 -22.70
CA ASP A 223 -0.86 -4.81 -22.88
C ASP A 223 -1.10 -5.26 -24.32
N PHE A 224 -1.63 -6.46 -24.44
CA PHE A 224 -1.85 -7.15 -25.71
C PHE A 224 -3.33 -7.56 -25.77
N LYS A 225 -4.19 -6.61 -26.19
CA LYS A 225 -5.66 -6.78 -26.23
C LYS A 225 -6.09 -7.86 -27.22
N LEU A 226 -7.15 -8.60 -26.89
CA LEU A 226 -7.79 -9.57 -27.79
C LEU A 226 -8.60 -8.91 -28.92
N LYS A 227 -9.11 -7.69 -28.72
CA LYS A 227 -9.76 -6.84 -29.73
C LYS A 227 -9.61 -5.34 -29.39
N GLY A 228 -9.65 -4.49 -30.41
CA GLY A 228 -9.60 -3.02 -30.30
C GLY A 228 -10.94 -2.30 -30.54
N GLY A 229 -12.08 -3.00 -30.48
CA GLY A 229 -13.43 -2.41 -30.55
C GLY A 229 -13.98 -2.07 -31.95
N SER A 230 -13.12 -1.86 -32.95
CA SER A 230 -13.50 -1.72 -34.37
C SER A 230 -12.99 -2.89 -35.23
N LEU A 231 -13.40 -3.00 -36.49
CA LEU A 231 -12.90 -4.03 -37.42
C LEU A 231 -11.37 -3.95 -37.63
N GLU A 232 -10.83 -2.74 -37.70
CA GLU A 232 -9.38 -2.49 -37.70
C GLU A 232 -8.76 -2.89 -36.35
N GLY A 233 -9.45 -2.55 -35.25
CA GLY A 233 -9.13 -3.01 -33.91
C GLY A 233 -9.14 -4.55 -33.74
N GLU A 234 -9.93 -5.31 -34.51
CA GLU A 234 -9.89 -6.78 -34.50
C GLU A 234 -8.60 -7.29 -35.15
N ASN A 235 -8.16 -6.72 -36.27
CA ASN A 235 -6.87 -7.03 -36.89
C ASN A 235 -5.70 -6.65 -35.96
N HIS A 236 -5.79 -5.51 -35.28
CA HIS A 236 -4.82 -5.08 -34.27
C HIS A 236 -4.82 -6.01 -33.05
N GLY A 237 -5.99 -6.53 -32.65
CA GLY A 237 -6.14 -7.56 -31.61
C GLY A 237 -5.50 -8.90 -32.00
N GLN A 238 -5.60 -9.31 -33.26
CA GLN A 238 -4.89 -10.49 -33.77
C GLN A 238 -3.37 -10.31 -33.70
N MET A 239 -2.84 -9.14 -34.09
CA MET A 239 -1.41 -8.84 -34.00
C MET A 239 -0.90 -8.76 -32.55
N MET A 240 -1.69 -8.20 -31.63
CA MET A 240 -1.39 -8.21 -30.20
C MET A 240 -1.40 -9.63 -29.60
N THR A 241 -2.44 -10.42 -29.92
CA THR A 241 -2.53 -11.82 -29.47
C THR A 241 -1.37 -12.66 -30.00
N LEU A 242 -0.93 -12.42 -31.24
CA LEU A 242 0.21 -13.12 -31.85
C LEU A 242 1.55 -12.76 -31.19
N GLN A 243 1.77 -11.49 -30.84
CA GLN A 243 2.92 -11.06 -30.03
C GLN A 243 2.96 -11.80 -28.68
N ALA A 244 1.84 -11.81 -27.96
CA ALA A 244 1.70 -12.50 -26.67
C ALA A 244 1.93 -14.02 -26.78
N LEU A 245 1.36 -14.69 -27.79
CA LEU A 245 1.61 -16.11 -28.08
C LEU A 245 3.09 -16.41 -28.32
N LEU A 246 3.80 -15.53 -29.04
CA LEU A 246 5.24 -15.67 -29.27
C LEU A 246 6.07 -15.43 -28.00
N MET A 247 5.73 -14.44 -27.17
CA MET A 247 6.37 -14.25 -25.86
C MET A 247 6.20 -15.49 -24.98
N VAL A 248 5.00 -16.07 -24.97
CA VAL A 248 4.68 -17.25 -24.14
C VAL A 248 5.33 -18.53 -24.68
N ASP A 249 5.48 -18.69 -26.00
CA ASP A 249 6.27 -19.76 -26.64
C ASP A 249 7.76 -19.65 -26.27
N ALA A 250 8.35 -18.45 -26.39
CA ALA A 250 9.74 -18.19 -26.00
C ALA A 250 9.99 -18.50 -24.53
N LEU A 251 9.16 -17.92 -23.65
CA LEU A 251 9.24 -18.11 -22.20
C LEU A 251 9.02 -19.56 -21.77
N SER A 252 8.15 -20.31 -22.46
CA SER A 252 7.89 -21.73 -22.15
C SER A 252 8.91 -22.69 -22.73
N GLY A 253 9.57 -22.31 -23.83
CA GLY A 253 10.55 -23.12 -24.54
C GLY A 253 11.87 -23.28 -23.76
N ASP A 254 12.25 -22.27 -22.99
CA ASP A 254 13.42 -22.33 -22.11
C ASP A 254 13.05 -22.37 -20.61
N LYS A 255 13.51 -23.42 -19.93
CA LYS A 255 13.23 -23.64 -18.50
C LYS A 255 13.90 -22.62 -17.59
N GLU A 256 15.05 -22.08 -18.00
CA GLU A 256 15.78 -21.09 -17.21
C GLU A 256 15.04 -19.74 -17.25
N THR A 257 14.65 -19.29 -18.44
CA THR A 257 13.84 -18.08 -18.66
C THR A 257 12.49 -18.16 -17.92
N LEU A 258 11.79 -19.29 -17.97
CA LEU A 258 10.58 -19.52 -17.17
C LEU A 258 10.86 -19.40 -15.66
N SER A 259 12.00 -19.93 -15.19
CA SER A 259 12.38 -19.82 -13.78
C SER A 259 12.71 -18.39 -13.36
N LEU A 260 13.27 -17.55 -14.25
CA LEU A 260 13.52 -16.13 -13.96
C LEU A 260 12.19 -15.36 -13.86
N TRP A 261 11.25 -15.58 -14.78
CA TRP A 261 9.91 -14.98 -14.71
C TRP A 261 9.19 -15.37 -13.42
N ARG A 262 9.23 -16.66 -13.03
CA ARG A 262 8.61 -17.14 -11.79
C ARG A 262 9.25 -16.57 -10.54
N LYS A 263 10.58 -16.42 -10.50
CA LYS A 263 11.29 -15.75 -9.39
C LYS A 263 10.87 -14.29 -9.17
N ILE A 264 10.27 -13.62 -10.15
CA ILE A 264 9.72 -12.27 -10.01
C ILE A 264 8.22 -12.32 -9.74
N TYR A 265 7.48 -13.15 -10.48
CA TYR A 265 6.02 -13.21 -10.38
C TYR A 265 5.53 -13.87 -9.08
N GLU A 266 6.13 -14.97 -8.63
CA GLU A 266 5.67 -15.71 -7.44
C GLU A 266 5.83 -14.89 -6.14
N PRO A 267 6.96 -14.20 -5.87
CA PRO A 267 7.08 -13.35 -4.68
C PRO A 267 6.16 -12.12 -4.74
N THR A 268 6.14 -11.39 -5.84
CA THR A 268 5.27 -10.20 -5.97
C THR A 268 3.78 -10.55 -5.92
N ALA A 269 3.39 -11.74 -6.38
CA ALA A 269 2.03 -12.26 -6.22
C ALA A 269 1.69 -12.68 -4.78
N TYR A 270 2.68 -13.11 -3.99
CA TYR A 270 2.49 -13.38 -2.55
C TYR A 270 2.37 -12.10 -1.72
N PHE A 271 3.07 -11.03 -2.09
CA PHE A 271 2.97 -9.73 -1.42
C PHE A 271 1.64 -9.03 -1.74
N VAL A 272 1.35 -8.75 -3.02
CA VAL A 272 0.23 -7.88 -3.43
C VAL A 272 -0.98 -8.66 -3.96
N GLY A 273 -0.75 -9.80 -4.60
CA GLY A 273 -1.78 -10.62 -5.27
C GLY A 273 -1.47 -10.87 -6.74
N THR A 274 -2.30 -11.68 -7.41
CA THR A 274 -2.14 -11.96 -8.85
C THR A 274 -2.70 -10.84 -9.73
N ALA A 275 -2.29 -10.80 -11.01
CA ALA A 275 -3.00 -10.02 -12.02
C ALA A 275 -4.41 -10.60 -12.27
N ASP A 276 -5.39 -9.73 -12.55
CA ASP A 276 -6.72 -10.12 -13.03
C ASP A 276 -6.79 -10.24 -14.56
N ASP A 277 -5.97 -9.48 -15.28
CA ASP A 277 -5.60 -9.69 -16.70
C ASP A 277 -5.15 -11.15 -17.00
N LEU A 278 -5.13 -11.54 -18.28
CA LEU A 278 -4.69 -12.88 -18.68
C LEU A 278 -3.17 -13.02 -18.54
N THR A 279 -2.74 -14.05 -17.81
CA THR A 279 -1.33 -14.29 -17.46
C THR A 279 -0.63 -15.19 -18.46
N VAL A 280 0.69 -15.34 -18.26
CA VAL A 280 1.52 -16.36 -18.91
C VAL A 280 0.91 -17.75 -18.77
N ASP A 281 0.54 -18.19 -17.56
CA ASP A 281 0.06 -19.56 -17.36
C ASP A 281 -1.36 -19.79 -17.94
N ASP A 282 -2.22 -18.76 -18.04
CA ASP A 282 -3.48 -18.82 -18.80
C ASP A 282 -3.22 -19.06 -20.30
N TYR A 283 -2.32 -18.27 -20.90
CA TYR A 283 -1.93 -18.40 -22.31
C TYR A 283 -1.25 -19.73 -22.60
N ARG A 284 -0.44 -20.26 -21.67
CA ARG A 284 0.22 -21.58 -21.80
C ARG A 284 -0.78 -22.73 -21.82
N ALA A 285 -1.74 -22.72 -20.89
CA ALA A 285 -2.80 -23.72 -20.85
C ALA A 285 -3.58 -23.72 -22.17
N LEU A 286 -4.14 -22.57 -22.56
CA LEU A 286 -4.97 -22.45 -23.77
C LEU A 286 -4.17 -22.70 -25.07
N SER A 287 -2.90 -22.28 -25.13
CA SER A 287 -2.04 -22.57 -26.29
C SER A 287 -1.79 -24.07 -26.46
N SER A 288 -1.76 -24.84 -25.36
CA SER A 288 -1.51 -26.29 -25.41
C SER A 288 -2.73 -27.10 -25.90
N GLU A 289 -3.94 -26.53 -25.78
CA GLU A 289 -5.18 -27.14 -26.28
C GLU A 289 -5.47 -26.83 -27.75
N ILE A 290 -4.93 -25.72 -28.26
CA ILE A 290 -5.28 -25.18 -29.59
C ILE A 290 -4.16 -25.38 -30.61
N PHE A 291 -2.90 -25.20 -30.23
CA PHE A 291 -1.76 -25.33 -31.14
C PHE A 291 -1.01 -26.66 -30.88
N PRO A 292 -0.59 -27.38 -31.93
CA PRO A 292 0.19 -28.61 -31.75
C PRO A 292 1.52 -28.30 -31.07
N SER A 293 2.01 -29.23 -30.25
CA SER A 293 3.26 -29.07 -29.50
C SER A 293 4.49 -29.19 -30.42
N GLY A 294 5.37 -28.19 -30.34
CA GLY A 294 6.56 -28.08 -31.20
C GLY A 294 6.27 -27.66 -32.64
N GLY A 295 7.24 -27.88 -33.52
CA GLY A 295 7.19 -27.38 -34.92
C GLY A 295 7.54 -25.90 -35.04
N SER A 296 7.27 -25.30 -36.20
CA SER A 296 7.56 -23.87 -36.42
C SER A 296 6.67 -22.97 -35.57
N ILE A 297 7.17 -21.79 -35.21
CA ILE A 297 6.37 -20.69 -34.66
C ILE A 297 5.35 -20.14 -35.67
N ASP A 298 5.53 -20.40 -36.97
CA ASP A 298 4.56 -20.07 -38.03
C ASP A 298 3.18 -20.75 -37.81
N ARG A 299 3.07 -21.67 -36.84
CA ARG A 299 1.80 -22.28 -36.38
C ARG A 299 0.86 -21.27 -35.71
N TYR A 300 1.39 -20.23 -35.08
CA TYR A 300 0.60 -19.24 -34.35
C TYR A 300 -0.12 -18.25 -35.28
N GLY A 301 0.45 -17.92 -36.43
CA GLY A 301 -0.18 -17.07 -37.46
C GLY A 301 -1.16 -17.80 -38.39
N LYS A 302 -1.70 -18.97 -38.01
CA LYS A 302 -2.67 -19.70 -38.84
C LYS A 302 -4.08 -19.17 -38.55
N PRO A 303 -4.79 -18.55 -39.52
CA PRO A 303 -5.97 -17.73 -39.24
C PRO A 303 -7.06 -18.44 -38.44
N GLU A 304 -7.35 -19.71 -38.73
CA GLU A 304 -8.38 -20.50 -38.06
C GLU A 304 -7.99 -20.82 -36.61
N ALA A 305 -6.70 -21.10 -36.36
CA ALA A 305 -6.17 -21.44 -35.04
C ALA A 305 -6.01 -20.19 -34.16
N LEU A 306 -5.54 -19.07 -34.73
CA LEU A 306 -5.47 -17.77 -34.05
C LEU A 306 -6.86 -17.24 -33.71
N SER A 307 -7.81 -17.32 -34.64
CA SER A 307 -9.22 -16.94 -34.39
C SER A 307 -9.83 -17.82 -33.30
N LYS A 308 -9.63 -19.15 -33.34
CA LYS A 308 -10.08 -20.05 -32.27
C LYS A 308 -9.45 -19.67 -30.92
N PHE A 309 -8.15 -19.37 -30.88
CA PHE A 309 -7.48 -18.95 -29.65
C PHE A 309 -8.10 -17.68 -29.07
N ILE A 310 -8.36 -16.67 -29.92
CA ILE A 310 -9.03 -15.43 -29.50
C ILE A 310 -10.45 -15.70 -28.97
N GLU A 311 -11.24 -16.54 -29.65
CA GLU A 311 -12.60 -16.88 -29.22
C GLU A 311 -12.66 -17.70 -27.92
N GLU A 312 -11.69 -18.58 -27.65
CA GLU A 312 -11.60 -19.26 -26.36
C GLU A 312 -11.03 -18.32 -25.27
N ALA A 313 -10.03 -17.48 -25.58
CA ALA A 313 -9.47 -16.50 -24.64
C ALA A 313 -10.51 -15.44 -24.22
N LYS A 314 -11.44 -15.07 -25.11
CA LYS A 314 -12.61 -14.24 -24.79
C LYS A 314 -13.51 -14.86 -23.70
N LYS A 315 -13.49 -16.18 -23.49
CA LYS A 315 -14.28 -16.88 -22.45
C LYS A 315 -13.59 -16.96 -21.09
N LEU A 316 -12.28 -16.69 -21.03
CA LEU A 316 -11.53 -16.55 -19.77
C LEU A 316 -11.99 -15.30 -19.00
N ARG A 317 -11.56 -15.17 -17.74
CA ARG A 317 -11.90 -14.02 -16.89
C ARG A 317 -11.56 -12.69 -17.60
N PRO A 318 -12.40 -11.65 -17.50
CA PRO A 318 -11.98 -10.29 -17.79
C PRO A 318 -11.16 -9.71 -16.63
N PRO A 319 -10.36 -8.65 -16.88
CA PRO A 319 -9.89 -7.79 -15.81
C PRO A 319 -11.10 -7.14 -15.11
N LYS A 320 -11.03 -7.02 -13.79
CA LYS A 320 -11.99 -6.31 -12.93
C LYS A 320 -11.62 -4.83 -12.77
N ILE A 321 -10.32 -4.50 -12.86
CA ILE A 321 -9.79 -3.14 -12.72
C ILE A 321 -9.39 -2.58 -14.10
N LEU A 322 -9.66 -1.29 -14.31
CA LEU A 322 -9.32 -0.52 -15.51
C LEU A 322 -7.98 0.20 -15.28
N SER A 323 -6.92 -0.30 -15.92
CA SER A 323 -5.55 0.19 -15.71
C SER A 323 -5.04 1.11 -16.83
N GLY A 324 -5.87 1.52 -17.79
CA GLY A 324 -5.51 2.38 -18.93
C GLY A 324 -6.73 2.87 -19.72
N ALA A 325 -6.50 3.57 -20.84
CA ALA A 325 -7.57 4.09 -21.69
C ALA A 325 -8.32 2.96 -22.43
N ALA A 326 -9.66 3.05 -22.50
CA ALA A 326 -10.49 1.99 -23.09
C ALA A 326 -11.82 2.49 -23.64
N PHE A 327 -12.39 1.70 -24.57
CA PHE A 327 -13.77 1.84 -24.99
C PHE A 327 -14.75 1.15 -24.04
N VAL A 328 -15.89 1.79 -23.79
CA VAL A 328 -17.07 1.14 -23.19
C VAL A 328 -17.96 0.62 -24.32
N GLU A 329 -18.02 -0.69 -24.48
CA GLU A 329 -18.86 -1.38 -25.47
C GLU A 329 -20.06 -2.02 -24.77
N ASN A 330 -21.29 -1.78 -25.24
CA ASN A 330 -22.53 -2.27 -24.60
C ASN A 330 -22.68 -1.92 -23.10
N GLY A 331 -22.03 -0.85 -22.62
CA GLY A 331 -22.01 -0.46 -21.21
C GLY A 331 -20.96 -1.19 -20.37
N LYS A 332 -19.96 -1.83 -20.99
CA LYS A 332 -18.88 -2.58 -20.35
C LYS A 332 -17.51 -2.24 -20.92
N PHE A 333 -16.49 -2.21 -20.06
CA PHE A 333 -15.07 -2.06 -20.44
C PHE A 333 -14.35 -3.42 -20.41
N GLU A 334 -14.95 -4.44 -19.79
CA GLU A 334 -14.39 -5.77 -19.55
C GLU A 334 -14.13 -6.55 -20.85
N ASP A 335 -15.00 -6.37 -21.85
CA ASP A 335 -14.95 -7.09 -23.13
C ASP A 335 -13.96 -6.46 -24.13
N THR A 336 -13.64 -5.18 -23.97
CA THR A 336 -12.66 -4.43 -24.79
C THR A 336 -11.26 -4.44 -24.16
N ASN A 337 -11.15 -4.49 -22.83
CA ASN A 337 -9.85 -4.49 -22.15
C ASN A 337 -9.15 -5.85 -22.09
N LYS A 338 -9.89 -6.96 -22.24
CA LYS A 338 -9.34 -8.30 -22.04
C LYS A 338 -8.13 -8.54 -22.95
N GLY A 339 -6.97 -8.77 -22.32
CA GLY A 339 -5.70 -8.93 -22.99
C GLY A 339 -4.69 -9.66 -22.13
N PHE A 340 -3.50 -9.86 -22.69
CA PHE A 340 -2.32 -10.37 -21.98
C PHE A 340 -1.44 -9.22 -21.50
N ARG A 341 -0.76 -9.43 -20.37
CA ARG A 341 0.34 -8.58 -19.88
C ARG A 341 1.49 -9.46 -19.39
N PHE A 342 2.73 -9.10 -19.71
CA PHE A 342 3.90 -9.93 -19.38
C PHE A 342 4.11 -10.07 -17.87
N MET A 343 3.88 -9.01 -17.10
CA MET A 343 3.82 -9.01 -15.63
C MET A 343 2.72 -8.07 -15.11
N GLY A 344 1.51 -8.17 -15.65
CA GLY A 344 0.39 -7.24 -15.42
C GLY A 344 0.15 -6.80 -13.97
N GLN A 345 -0.22 -5.54 -13.76
CA GLN A 345 -0.48 -4.96 -12.42
C GLN A 345 -1.46 -5.82 -11.61
N ARG A 346 -1.28 -5.83 -10.27
CA ARG A 346 -1.95 -6.80 -9.37
C ARG A 346 -3.34 -6.33 -8.95
N PHE A 347 -4.27 -7.28 -8.77
CA PHE A 347 -5.61 -6.98 -8.30
C PHE A 347 -5.62 -6.69 -6.79
N ILE A 348 -5.96 -5.46 -6.42
CA ILE A 348 -6.18 -5.05 -5.02
C ILE A 348 -7.66 -4.69 -4.78
N PRO A 349 -8.28 -5.18 -3.69
CA PRO A 349 -9.73 -5.14 -3.48
C PRO A 349 -10.31 -3.73 -3.33
N ASP A 350 -9.52 -2.80 -2.78
CA ASP A 350 -9.91 -1.42 -2.52
C ASP A 350 -9.90 -0.55 -3.79
N SER A 351 -8.94 -0.75 -4.70
CA SER A 351 -9.02 -0.10 -6.03
C SER A 351 -10.18 -0.66 -6.88
N TYR A 352 -10.56 -1.93 -6.67
CA TYR A 352 -11.80 -2.48 -7.21
C TYR A 352 -13.04 -1.83 -6.59
N ILE A 353 -13.10 -1.65 -5.26
CA ILE A 353 -14.18 -0.91 -4.59
C ILE A 353 -14.31 0.51 -5.15
N PHE A 354 -13.18 1.24 -5.28
CA PHE A 354 -13.14 2.58 -5.85
C PHE A 354 -13.72 2.62 -7.26
N GLN A 355 -13.27 1.75 -8.16
CA GLN A 355 -13.79 1.71 -9.54
C GLN A 355 -15.27 1.34 -9.62
N GLN A 356 -15.76 0.52 -8.69
CA GLN A 356 -17.17 0.15 -8.59
C GLN A 356 -18.05 1.29 -8.02
N LEU A 357 -17.45 2.32 -7.40
CA LEU A 357 -18.13 3.46 -6.76
C LEU A 357 -17.85 4.82 -7.43
N VAL A 358 -17.29 4.82 -8.63
CA VAL A 358 -17.19 6.01 -9.52
C VAL A 358 -17.87 5.78 -10.87
N PHE A 359 -18.01 6.86 -11.63
CA PHE A 359 -18.46 6.86 -13.01
C PHE A 359 -17.66 5.88 -13.86
N GLY A 360 -18.37 4.98 -14.54
CA GLY A 360 -17.79 3.99 -15.46
C GLY A 360 -18.54 2.67 -15.40
N VAL A 361 -18.48 1.98 -14.26
CA VAL A 361 -19.25 0.74 -14.00
C VAL A 361 -20.75 1.04 -13.86
N LYS A 362 -21.08 2.21 -13.30
CA LYS A 362 -22.42 2.76 -13.15
C LYS A 362 -22.38 4.23 -13.60
N SER A 363 -23.54 4.82 -13.93
CA SER A 363 -23.61 6.23 -14.32
C SER A 363 -23.44 7.19 -13.14
N LEU A 364 -23.82 6.75 -11.93
CA LEU A 364 -23.77 7.50 -10.66
C LEU A 364 -24.14 8.98 -10.81
N GLU A 365 -25.23 9.26 -11.54
CA GLU A 365 -25.74 10.61 -11.77
C GLU A 365 -26.01 11.29 -10.42
N PHE A 366 -25.51 12.52 -10.24
CA PHE A 366 -25.70 13.27 -9.01
C PHE A 366 -27.15 13.74 -8.88
N THR A 367 -27.75 13.45 -7.72
CA THR A 367 -29.15 13.78 -7.38
C THR A 367 -29.26 14.86 -6.30
N GLY A 368 -28.14 15.22 -5.70
CA GLY A 368 -28.03 16.19 -4.62
C GLY A 368 -28.08 17.66 -5.06
N SER A 369 -27.77 18.55 -4.11
CA SER A 369 -27.72 20.00 -4.33
C SER A 369 -26.39 20.67 -3.99
N GLY A 370 -25.48 19.94 -3.33
CA GLY A 370 -24.14 20.40 -3.00
C GLY A 370 -23.11 20.19 -4.11
N LYS A 371 -21.84 20.24 -3.71
CA LYS A 371 -20.69 19.70 -4.45
C LYS A 371 -19.80 18.95 -3.45
N PRO A 372 -20.20 17.73 -3.05
CA PRO A 372 -19.44 16.93 -2.10
C PRO A 372 -18.08 16.52 -2.68
N PHE A 373 -17.17 15.98 -1.87
CA PHE A 373 -15.78 15.71 -2.31
C PHE A 373 -15.73 14.81 -3.57
N THR A 374 -16.59 13.80 -3.61
CA THR A 374 -16.70 12.80 -4.68
C THR A 374 -17.22 13.34 -6.03
N TRP A 375 -17.70 14.60 -6.06
CA TRP A 375 -18.39 15.21 -7.19
C TRP A 375 -17.44 15.63 -8.32
N GLY A 376 -17.89 15.46 -9.56
CA GLY A 376 -17.33 16.10 -10.75
C GLY A 376 -18.33 16.16 -11.92
N ILE A 377 -17.85 16.52 -13.10
CA ILE A 377 -18.64 16.57 -14.34
C ILE A 377 -17.92 15.74 -15.40
N VAL A 378 -18.68 14.92 -16.13
CA VAL A 378 -18.22 14.25 -17.36
C VAL A 378 -19.10 14.76 -18.51
N ASP A 379 -18.51 15.32 -19.56
CA ASP A 379 -19.24 16.09 -20.61
C ASP A 379 -20.39 15.31 -21.28
N SER A 380 -20.30 13.98 -21.36
CA SER A 380 -21.31 13.11 -21.96
C SER A 380 -22.51 12.76 -21.06
N VAL A 381 -22.42 13.04 -19.75
CA VAL A 381 -23.41 12.62 -18.74
C VAL A 381 -23.83 13.75 -17.79
N GLY A 382 -22.96 14.74 -17.58
CA GLY A 382 -23.17 15.84 -16.62
C GLY A 382 -22.59 15.53 -15.23
N PRO A 383 -23.17 16.10 -14.17
CA PRO A 383 -22.72 15.87 -12.79
C PRO A 383 -22.83 14.39 -12.35
N THR A 384 -21.71 13.82 -11.91
CA THR A 384 -21.58 12.42 -11.50
C THR A 384 -20.51 12.25 -10.43
N ARG A 385 -20.45 11.07 -9.82
CA ARG A 385 -19.38 10.68 -8.89
C ARG A 385 -18.11 10.35 -9.65
N THR A 386 -17.19 11.31 -9.76
CA THR A 386 -15.90 11.12 -10.47
C THR A 386 -14.77 10.68 -9.54
N PHE A 387 -14.95 10.79 -8.22
CA PHE A 387 -13.95 10.39 -7.22
C PHE A 387 -14.53 9.44 -6.17
N PRO A 388 -13.72 8.50 -5.67
CA PRO A 388 -13.99 7.78 -4.43
C PRO A 388 -13.46 8.58 -3.22
N ARG A 389 -13.51 7.97 -2.04
CA ARG A 389 -12.88 8.40 -0.77
C ARG A 389 -12.34 7.18 -0.04
N GLY A 390 -11.28 7.32 0.77
CA GLY A 390 -10.79 6.21 1.61
C GLY A 390 -11.89 5.62 2.51
N LEU A 391 -12.86 6.45 2.91
CA LEU A 391 -14.08 6.08 3.62
C LEU A 391 -14.95 5.04 2.90
N ASP A 392 -14.92 4.96 1.57
CA ASP A 392 -15.67 3.96 0.78
C ASP A 392 -15.19 2.54 1.09
N VAL A 393 -13.87 2.35 1.16
CA VAL A 393 -13.24 1.06 1.49
C VAL A 393 -13.73 0.60 2.86
N MET A 394 -13.66 1.49 3.84
CA MET A 394 -14.07 1.23 5.21
C MET A 394 -15.58 0.99 5.33
N SER A 395 -16.40 1.70 4.54
CA SER A 395 -17.86 1.54 4.45
C SER A 395 -18.27 0.18 3.82
N VAL A 396 -17.52 -0.30 2.81
CA VAL A 396 -17.71 -1.63 2.22
C VAL A 396 -17.23 -2.73 3.17
N PHE A 397 -16.14 -2.50 3.90
CA PHE A 397 -15.63 -3.38 4.96
C PHE A 397 -16.46 -3.34 6.26
N GLY A 398 -17.65 -2.73 6.24
CA GLY A 398 -18.63 -2.81 7.32
C GLY A 398 -18.52 -1.73 8.41
N SER A 399 -17.80 -0.63 8.17
CA SER A 399 -17.83 0.54 9.04
C SER A 399 -19.14 1.32 8.87
N GLU A 400 -20.07 1.11 9.80
CA GLU A 400 -21.26 1.95 9.95
C GLU A 400 -20.86 3.43 10.08
N ARG A 401 -19.77 3.73 10.81
CA ARG A 401 -19.30 5.10 11.02
C ARG A 401 -18.78 5.78 9.76
N ALA A 402 -18.03 5.09 8.90
CA ALA A 402 -17.63 5.63 7.60
C ALA A 402 -18.87 5.94 6.72
N SER A 403 -19.92 5.13 6.84
CA SER A 403 -21.21 5.35 6.16
C SER A 403 -21.90 6.64 6.63
N GLU A 404 -21.96 6.87 7.94
CA GLU A 404 -22.52 8.11 8.52
C GLU A 404 -21.76 9.37 8.10
N ILE A 405 -20.45 9.27 7.89
CA ILE A 405 -19.60 10.39 7.46
C ILE A 405 -19.87 10.72 5.99
N LEU A 406 -19.84 9.72 5.11
CA LEU A 406 -20.15 9.88 3.68
C LEU A 406 -21.55 10.47 3.46
N ASP A 407 -22.55 9.98 4.20
CA ASP A 407 -23.94 10.44 4.06
C ASP A 407 -24.13 11.89 4.52
N ARG A 408 -23.57 12.23 5.69
CA ARG A 408 -23.59 13.60 6.24
C ARG A 408 -22.85 14.62 5.37
N GLU A 409 -21.79 14.19 4.68
CA GLU A 409 -20.97 15.06 3.81
C GLU A 409 -21.47 15.10 2.35
N GLY A 410 -22.58 14.41 2.05
CA GLY A 410 -23.27 14.44 0.75
C GLY A 410 -22.68 13.51 -0.31
N ASP A 411 -21.65 12.73 0.04
CA ASP A 411 -21.00 11.79 -0.89
C ASP A 411 -21.91 10.60 -1.28
N THR A 412 -23.08 10.45 -0.64
CA THR A 412 -24.08 9.41 -0.97
C THR A 412 -25.17 9.86 -1.95
N GLU A 413 -25.23 11.15 -2.32
CA GLU A 413 -26.34 11.76 -3.11
C GLU A 413 -26.34 11.36 -4.61
N TYR A 414 -26.02 10.10 -4.96
CA TYR A 414 -25.91 9.61 -6.34
C TYR A 414 -26.85 8.44 -6.66
N LYS A 415 -27.42 8.47 -7.87
CA LYS A 415 -28.37 7.49 -8.39
C LYS A 415 -27.74 6.09 -8.46
N GLY A 416 -28.27 5.15 -7.68
CA GLY A 416 -27.81 3.75 -7.64
C GLY A 416 -26.65 3.48 -6.68
N TYR A 417 -26.18 4.48 -5.93
CA TYR A 417 -25.05 4.35 -5.01
C TYR A 417 -25.28 3.26 -3.93
N PHE A 418 -26.38 3.34 -3.18
CA PHE A 418 -26.67 2.37 -2.11
C PHE A 418 -26.82 0.93 -2.61
N GLU A 419 -27.45 0.72 -3.77
CA GLU A 419 -27.55 -0.60 -4.43
C GLU A 419 -26.15 -1.20 -4.67
N GLN A 420 -25.23 -0.39 -5.19
CA GLN A 420 -23.86 -0.82 -5.50
C GLN A 420 -23.02 -1.03 -4.23
N VAL A 421 -23.16 -0.18 -3.21
CA VAL A 421 -22.50 -0.36 -1.91
C VAL A 421 -22.98 -1.65 -1.22
N ASP A 422 -24.27 -1.95 -1.25
CA ASP A 422 -24.81 -3.17 -0.61
C ASP A 422 -24.41 -4.44 -1.37
N ILE A 423 -24.25 -4.39 -2.70
CA ILE A 423 -23.64 -5.48 -3.49
C ILE A 423 -22.18 -5.72 -3.04
N LEU A 424 -21.38 -4.66 -2.92
CA LEU A 424 -19.98 -4.77 -2.50
C LEU A 424 -19.86 -5.27 -1.05
N ARG A 425 -20.67 -4.74 -0.12
CA ARG A 425 -20.75 -5.22 1.26
C ARG A 425 -21.10 -6.71 1.33
N LEU A 426 -22.03 -7.17 0.49
CA LEU A 426 -22.36 -8.60 0.43
C LEU A 426 -21.19 -9.42 -0.13
N GLU A 427 -20.46 -8.93 -1.14
CA GLU A 427 -19.26 -9.62 -1.64
C GLU A 427 -18.16 -9.71 -0.56
N PHE A 428 -17.88 -8.64 0.18
CA PHE A 428 -16.79 -8.61 1.17
C PHE A 428 -17.14 -9.26 2.51
N SER A 429 -18.38 -9.15 2.99
CA SER A 429 -18.84 -9.81 4.23
C SER A 429 -19.02 -11.32 4.10
N THR A 430 -19.09 -11.86 2.87
CA THR A 430 -19.17 -13.31 2.61
C THR A 430 -17.82 -13.98 2.34
N LYS A 431 -16.72 -13.22 2.29
CA LYS A 431 -15.36 -13.78 2.13
C LYS A 431 -14.97 -14.67 3.30
N THR A 432 -14.48 -15.85 2.99
CA THR A 432 -13.92 -16.80 3.96
C THR A 432 -12.59 -16.31 4.52
N GLU A 433 -12.18 -16.84 5.68
CA GLU A 433 -10.86 -16.58 6.26
C GLU A 433 -9.71 -16.94 5.30
N ALA A 434 -9.89 -17.97 4.46
CA ALA A 434 -8.92 -18.37 3.45
C ALA A 434 -8.76 -17.33 2.32
N GLU A 435 -9.85 -16.67 1.91
CA GLU A 435 -9.80 -15.55 0.95
C GLU A 435 -9.15 -14.31 1.56
N TRP A 436 -9.41 -14.00 2.84
CA TRP A 436 -8.70 -12.93 3.55
C TRP A 436 -7.21 -13.23 3.77
N LYS A 437 -6.83 -14.51 3.88
CA LYS A 437 -5.45 -14.95 4.08
C LYS A 437 -4.66 -15.25 2.79
N GLN A 438 -5.21 -14.92 1.61
CA GLN A 438 -4.66 -15.34 0.30
C GLN A 438 -3.29 -14.75 -0.07
N ASN A 439 -2.96 -13.54 0.41
CA ASN A 439 -1.69 -12.83 0.21
C ASN A 439 -1.48 -11.82 1.35
N LEU A 440 -0.32 -11.14 1.40
CA LEU A 440 0.00 -10.22 2.50
C LEU A 440 -0.90 -8.97 2.50
N TYR A 441 -1.17 -8.36 1.35
CA TYR A 441 -2.03 -7.18 1.23
C TYR A 441 -3.44 -7.42 1.81
N TRP A 442 -4.08 -8.54 1.46
CA TRP A 442 -5.39 -8.91 2.01
C TRP A 442 -5.33 -9.23 3.51
N ARG A 443 -4.21 -9.77 4.01
CA ARG A 443 -4.00 -10.00 5.45
C ARG A 443 -3.84 -8.69 6.23
N TRP A 444 -3.19 -7.69 5.64
CA TRP A 444 -3.09 -6.37 6.25
C TRP A 444 -4.48 -5.73 6.38
N LEU A 445 -5.26 -5.69 5.30
CA LEU A 445 -6.66 -5.22 5.34
C LEU A 445 -7.52 -6.02 6.32
N TYR A 446 -7.35 -7.35 6.37
CA TYR A 446 -8.01 -8.20 7.35
C TYR A 446 -7.62 -7.85 8.79
N SER A 447 -6.39 -7.41 9.05
CA SER A 447 -5.95 -6.95 10.37
C SER A 447 -6.64 -5.64 10.81
N LEU A 448 -7.09 -4.79 9.87
CA LEU A 448 -7.75 -3.51 10.17
C LEU A 448 -9.25 -3.66 10.51
N LEU A 449 -9.92 -4.71 10.04
CA LEU A 449 -11.38 -4.91 10.25
C LEU A 449 -11.88 -4.76 11.71
N PRO A 450 -11.15 -5.20 12.76
CA PRO A 450 -11.59 -5.02 14.15
C PRO A 450 -11.66 -3.54 14.59
N LEU A 451 -10.89 -2.65 13.96
CA LEU A 451 -10.92 -1.19 14.22
C LEU A 451 -12.20 -0.54 13.66
N LEU A 452 -12.83 -1.15 12.65
CA LEU A 452 -14.02 -0.64 11.98
C LEU A 452 -15.33 -0.97 12.70
N GLN A 453 -15.27 -1.87 13.69
CA GLN A 453 -16.43 -2.37 14.44
C GLN A 453 -16.59 -1.64 15.78
N GLN A 454 -17.83 -1.37 16.19
CA GLN A 454 -18.08 -0.84 17.54
C GLN A 454 -17.65 -1.89 18.60
N PRO A 455 -16.77 -1.53 19.55
CA PRO A 455 -16.33 -2.43 20.62
C PRO A 455 -17.49 -2.92 21.50
N LYS A 456 -17.53 -4.22 21.80
CA LYS A 456 -18.64 -4.89 22.50
C LYS A 456 -18.12 -5.73 23.67
N GLY A 457 -18.68 -5.53 24.86
CA GLY A 457 -18.35 -6.28 26.07
C GLY A 457 -18.38 -5.41 27.32
N SER A 458 -18.54 -6.03 28.50
CA SER A 458 -18.61 -5.31 29.78
C SER A 458 -17.25 -4.84 30.32
N GLY A 459 -16.14 -5.37 29.79
CA GLY A 459 -14.78 -4.98 30.13
C GLY A 459 -14.19 -3.86 29.27
N VAL A 460 -14.91 -3.43 28.22
CA VAL A 460 -14.44 -2.41 27.28
C VAL A 460 -14.23 -1.05 27.99
N PRO A 461 -13.03 -0.44 27.91
CA PRO A 461 -12.77 0.88 28.48
C PRO A 461 -13.72 1.96 27.96
N LYS A 462 -14.17 2.86 28.86
CA LYS A 462 -15.23 3.85 28.58
C LYS A 462 -14.93 4.78 27.40
N PHE A 463 -13.67 5.13 27.15
CA PHE A 463 -13.30 5.97 26.01
C PHE A 463 -13.67 5.32 24.67
N MET A 464 -13.55 3.98 24.57
CA MET A 464 -13.83 3.21 23.35
C MET A 464 -15.31 3.13 22.97
N LEU A 465 -16.21 3.50 23.88
CA LEU A 465 -17.66 3.52 23.66
C LEU A 465 -18.15 4.85 23.07
N SER A 466 -17.25 5.81 22.82
CA SER A 466 -17.58 7.12 22.24
C SER A 466 -17.50 7.11 20.71
N SER A 467 -18.36 7.88 20.05
CA SER A 467 -18.27 8.09 18.59
C SER A 467 -16.99 8.79 18.18
N ALA A 468 -16.41 9.64 19.04
CA ALA A 468 -15.09 10.22 18.84
C ALA A 468 -13.98 9.14 18.80
N TRP A 469 -14.10 8.07 19.59
CA TRP A 469 -13.15 6.94 19.49
C TRP A 469 -13.39 6.09 18.23
N MET A 470 -14.63 5.98 17.76
CA MET A 470 -14.91 5.38 16.45
C MET A 470 -14.30 6.23 15.31
N ASP A 471 -14.32 7.56 15.43
CA ASP A 471 -13.59 8.47 14.52
C ASP A 471 -12.07 8.24 14.62
N LYS A 472 -11.50 8.12 15.83
CA LYS A 472 -10.07 7.78 16.02
C LYS A 472 -9.72 6.44 15.37
N SER A 473 -10.51 5.39 15.61
CA SER A 473 -10.25 4.03 15.11
C SER A 473 -10.34 3.97 13.59
N LEU A 474 -11.27 4.74 13.00
CA LEU A 474 -11.38 4.93 11.56
C LEU A 474 -10.19 5.71 10.99
N ALA A 475 -9.70 6.75 11.67
CA ALA A 475 -8.47 7.43 11.30
C ALA A 475 -7.23 6.53 11.39
N THR A 476 -7.16 5.62 12.38
CA THR A 476 -6.10 4.61 12.46
C THR A 476 -6.16 3.61 11.30
N ALA A 477 -7.35 3.14 10.95
CA ALA A 477 -7.54 2.25 9.81
C ALA A 477 -7.24 2.94 8.47
N LEU A 478 -7.61 4.22 8.32
CA LEU A 478 -7.30 5.01 7.12
C LEU A 478 -5.80 5.34 7.01
N GLY A 479 -5.16 5.79 8.09
CA GLY A 479 -3.71 6.02 8.12
C GLY A 479 -2.91 4.76 7.77
N SER A 480 -3.25 3.62 8.37
CA SER A 480 -2.58 2.35 8.05
C SER A 480 -2.96 1.77 6.68
N TRP A 481 -4.09 2.14 6.10
CA TRP A 481 -4.41 1.81 4.70
C TRP A 481 -3.69 2.74 3.72
N THR A 482 -3.52 4.03 4.04
CA THR A 482 -2.65 4.96 3.29
C THR A 482 -1.22 4.45 3.28
N GLU A 483 -0.71 4.02 4.44
CA GLU A 483 0.55 3.29 4.56
C GLU A 483 0.55 2.03 3.70
N LEU A 484 -0.45 1.15 3.75
CA LEU A 484 -0.51 -0.04 2.88
C LEU A 484 -0.50 0.32 1.37
N ARG A 485 -1.07 1.48 1.00
CA ARG A 485 -1.07 2.00 -0.37
C ARG A 485 0.27 2.59 -0.78
N HIS A 486 1.01 3.20 0.15
CA HIS A 486 2.41 3.60 -0.01
C HIS A 486 3.31 2.36 -0.10
N ASP A 487 3.11 1.36 0.76
CA ASP A 487 3.65 -0.02 0.76
C ASP A 487 3.27 -0.88 -0.46
N THR A 488 2.56 -0.32 -1.42
CA THR A 488 2.39 -0.95 -2.74
C THR A 488 2.92 -0.09 -3.89
N ILE A 489 3.79 0.88 -3.55
CA ILE A 489 4.11 2.02 -4.42
C ILE A 489 5.57 2.51 -4.47
N LEU A 490 6.57 2.41 -3.56
CA LEU A 490 6.92 1.68 -2.30
C LEU A 490 8.28 2.28 -1.81
N TYR A 491 8.54 2.80 -0.56
CA TYR A 491 9.42 4.00 -0.34
C TYR A 491 10.15 4.31 1.08
N ALA A 492 11.50 4.12 1.38
CA ALA A 492 12.23 4.60 2.67
C ALA A 492 13.86 4.75 2.83
N LYS A 493 14.52 4.69 4.07
CA LYS A 493 15.68 5.58 4.61
C LYS A 493 17.10 5.18 5.26
N GLN A 494 18.15 6.08 5.21
CA GLN A 494 19.62 6.02 5.65
C GLN A 494 20.06 6.80 6.97
N SER A 495 21.32 6.72 7.49
CA SER A 495 21.69 7.13 8.92
C SER A 495 23.07 7.81 9.22
N TYR A 496 23.30 8.34 10.46
CA TYR A 496 24.64 8.65 11.09
C TYR A 496 24.66 8.67 12.66
N THR A 497 25.78 9.03 13.35
CA THR A 497 26.23 8.44 14.65
C THR A 497 26.77 9.39 15.76
N MET A 498 26.49 9.16 17.08
CA MET A 498 27.50 9.10 18.19
C MET A 498 27.02 8.89 19.67
N MET A 499 27.88 8.20 20.45
CA MET A 499 28.11 8.19 21.92
C MET A 499 26.98 7.95 22.96
N GLY A 500 27.27 7.07 23.94
CA GLY A 500 26.33 6.62 24.98
C GLY A 500 26.34 7.40 26.31
N LYS A 501 25.43 7.03 27.23
CA LYS A 501 25.18 7.68 28.54
C LYS A 501 25.11 6.69 29.71
N SER A 502 25.23 7.22 30.92
CA SER A 502 25.04 6.50 32.19
C SER A 502 23.57 6.17 32.45
N ILE A 503 23.31 5.09 33.19
CA ILE A 503 21.98 4.68 33.62
C ILE A 503 21.41 5.71 34.61
N LEU A 504 20.31 6.36 34.22
CA LEU A 504 19.40 7.03 35.15
C LEU A 504 18.41 5.98 35.71
N ILE A 505 18.20 5.99 37.03
CA ILE A 505 17.14 5.19 37.65
C ILE A 505 15.80 5.87 37.36
N LYS A 506 15.16 5.47 36.25
CA LYS A 506 13.83 5.94 35.85
C LYS A 506 12.78 5.52 36.89
N LYS A 507 11.75 6.35 37.07
CA LYS A 507 10.64 6.06 37.99
C LYS A 507 9.67 5.10 37.28
N LYS A 508 9.39 3.92 37.85
CA LYS A 508 8.53 2.93 37.19
C LYS A 508 7.14 3.51 36.89
N THR A 509 6.73 3.37 35.63
CA THR A 509 5.44 3.80 35.09
C THR A 509 4.58 2.59 34.77
N TYR A 510 3.29 2.66 35.09
CA TYR A 510 2.31 1.68 34.63
C TYR A 510 1.66 2.21 33.36
N GLY A 511 2.05 1.70 32.19
CA GLY A 511 1.44 2.08 30.91
C GLY A 511 0.09 1.40 30.68
N TYR A 512 -0.32 1.30 29.41
CA TYR A 512 -1.49 0.56 28.94
C TYR A 512 -1.31 0.23 27.44
N VAL A 513 -1.91 -0.85 26.92
CA VAL A 513 -1.95 -1.15 25.47
C VAL A 513 -3.35 -0.88 24.91
N GLU A 514 -3.43 -0.35 23.69
CA GLU A 514 -4.72 -0.12 23.04
C GLU A 514 -5.38 -1.48 22.73
N PRO A 515 -6.56 -1.78 23.30
CA PRO A 515 -6.90 -3.18 23.56
C PRO A 515 -7.66 -3.84 22.39
N TYR A 516 -6.97 -4.02 21.27
CA TYR A 516 -7.45 -4.75 20.09
C TYR A 516 -6.62 -6.04 19.86
N PRO A 517 -6.87 -7.12 20.63
CA PRO A 517 -6.00 -8.30 20.63
C PRO A 517 -6.06 -9.08 19.30
N GLU A 518 -7.16 -8.94 18.57
CA GLU A 518 -7.36 -9.51 17.24
C GLU A 518 -6.47 -8.86 16.16
N VAL A 519 -6.18 -7.56 16.28
CA VAL A 519 -5.27 -6.83 15.37
C VAL A 519 -3.84 -7.39 15.55
N TYR A 520 -3.35 -7.40 16.80
CA TYR A 520 -2.03 -7.95 17.12
C TYR A 520 -1.91 -9.44 16.76
N GLY A 521 -2.98 -10.22 16.91
CA GLY A 521 -3.03 -11.62 16.49
C GLY A 521 -2.91 -11.80 14.97
N ARG A 522 -3.72 -11.09 14.18
CA ARG A 522 -3.71 -11.17 12.71
C ARG A 522 -2.37 -10.72 12.11
N LEU A 523 -1.77 -9.66 12.65
CA LEU A 523 -0.41 -9.23 12.28
C LEU A 523 0.64 -10.29 12.63
N GLY A 524 0.55 -10.92 13.81
CA GLY A 524 1.47 -11.97 14.24
C GLY A 524 1.44 -13.21 13.35
N GLU A 525 0.24 -13.66 12.96
CA GLU A 525 0.06 -14.76 12.00
C GLU A 525 0.60 -14.41 10.60
N MET A 526 0.39 -13.17 10.13
CA MET A 526 0.90 -12.69 8.86
C MET A 526 2.43 -12.67 8.82
N MET A 527 3.10 -12.22 9.89
CA MET A 527 4.56 -12.24 10.01
C MET A 527 5.11 -13.69 10.03
N GLY A 528 4.47 -14.59 10.78
CA GLY A 528 4.83 -16.00 10.78
C GLY A 528 4.78 -16.66 9.40
N ASP A 529 3.71 -16.42 8.64
CA ASP A 529 3.55 -16.95 7.27
C ASP A 529 4.50 -16.27 6.27
N LEU A 530 4.83 -14.99 6.45
CA LEU A 530 5.83 -14.28 5.65
C LEU A 530 7.20 -14.95 5.76
N ARG A 531 7.70 -15.19 6.99
CA ARG A 531 8.99 -15.87 7.22
C ARG A 531 9.04 -17.26 6.58
N ASN A 532 7.94 -18.02 6.67
CA ASN A 532 7.81 -19.34 6.05
C ASN A 532 7.85 -19.24 4.52
N SER A 533 7.19 -18.23 3.94
CA SER A 533 7.09 -18.03 2.49
C SER A 533 8.42 -17.59 1.86
N LEU A 534 9.14 -16.64 2.46
CA LEU A 534 10.48 -16.23 2.01
C LEU A 534 11.46 -17.43 1.96
N THR A 535 11.37 -18.29 2.98
CA THR A 535 12.17 -19.52 3.07
C THR A 535 11.78 -20.54 2.00
N THR A 536 10.48 -20.72 1.75
CA THR A 536 9.94 -21.68 0.77
C THR A 536 10.24 -21.26 -0.67
N LEU A 537 10.18 -19.96 -0.96
CA LEU A 537 10.52 -19.38 -2.27
C LEU A 537 12.04 -19.30 -2.51
N GLY A 538 12.87 -19.52 -1.48
CA GLY A 538 14.34 -19.47 -1.58
C GLY A 538 14.89 -18.05 -1.79
N ILE A 539 14.19 -17.03 -1.27
CA ILE A 539 14.51 -15.61 -1.44
C ILE A 539 14.83 -14.88 -0.13
N ALA A 540 14.79 -15.57 1.02
CA ALA A 540 15.03 -14.99 2.33
C ALA A 540 16.43 -14.33 2.42
N PRO A 541 16.53 -13.00 2.63
CA PRO A 541 17.81 -12.32 2.84
C PRO A 541 18.40 -12.63 4.23
N GLU A 542 19.71 -12.47 4.40
CA GLU A 542 20.38 -12.75 5.68
C GLU A 542 19.93 -11.75 6.78
N GLY A 543 19.62 -12.27 7.97
CA GLY A 543 19.15 -11.50 9.13
C GLY A 543 17.65 -11.10 9.10
N VAL A 544 16.98 -11.26 7.96
CA VAL A 544 15.53 -10.98 7.82
C VAL A 544 14.67 -11.98 8.61
N PRO A 545 14.85 -13.31 8.55
CA PRO A 545 14.03 -14.26 9.29
C PRO A 545 14.06 -14.05 10.81
N GLU A 546 15.20 -13.64 11.34
CA GLU A 546 15.42 -13.28 12.74
C GLU A 546 14.63 -12.01 13.09
N LYS A 547 14.68 -10.97 12.25
CA LYS A 547 13.92 -9.73 12.42
C LYS A 547 12.40 -9.96 12.40
N ILE A 548 11.90 -10.85 11.52
CA ILE A 548 10.47 -11.24 11.53
C ILE A 548 10.11 -11.94 12.85
N ALA A 549 11.00 -12.81 13.36
CA ALA A 549 10.79 -13.50 14.64
C ALA A 549 10.79 -12.56 15.86
N GLU A 550 11.56 -11.47 15.83
CA GLU A 550 11.51 -10.40 16.84
C GLU A 550 10.13 -9.71 16.84
N PHE A 551 9.57 -9.44 15.66
CA PHE A 551 8.26 -8.78 15.55
C PHE A 551 7.09 -9.70 15.94
N GLU A 552 7.09 -10.97 15.49
CA GLU A 552 6.12 -12.00 15.93
C GLU A 552 6.02 -12.08 17.46
N LYS A 553 7.17 -12.01 18.14
CA LYS A 553 7.29 -12.07 19.59
C LYS A 553 6.73 -10.81 20.27
N LEU A 554 6.90 -9.63 19.68
CA LEU A 554 6.26 -8.40 20.16
C LEU A 554 4.73 -8.48 20.00
N LEU A 555 4.25 -8.84 18.81
CA LEU A 555 2.83 -8.92 18.49
C LEU A 555 2.09 -9.94 19.37
N THR A 556 2.67 -11.12 19.56
CA THR A 556 2.18 -12.14 20.50
C THR A 556 2.06 -11.59 21.93
N ARG A 557 3.00 -10.73 22.36
CA ARG A 557 3.01 -10.15 23.70
C ARG A 557 1.97 -9.03 23.87
N LEU A 558 1.83 -8.16 22.88
CA LEU A 558 0.82 -7.10 22.87
C LEU A 558 -0.59 -7.68 22.85
N LYS A 559 -0.82 -8.78 22.11
CA LYS A 559 -2.06 -9.57 22.18
C LYS A 559 -2.39 -10.00 23.61
N VAL A 560 -1.46 -10.69 24.31
CA VAL A 560 -1.70 -11.21 25.67
C VAL A 560 -1.94 -10.08 26.69
N ILE A 561 -1.23 -8.96 26.57
CA ILE A 561 -1.45 -7.78 27.41
C ILE A 561 -2.84 -7.19 27.15
N SER A 562 -3.21 -7.03 25.88
CA SER A 562 -4.51 -6.52 25.47
C SER A 562 -5.69 -7.41 25.87
N GLU A 563 -5.52 -8.74 25.92
CA GLU A 563 -6.55 -9.66 26.41
C GLU A 563 -6.78 -9.45 27.92
N LYS A 564 -5.71 -9.40 28.71
CA LYS A 564 -5.76 -9.09 30.15
C LYS A 564 -6.38 -7.74 30.46
N GLU A 565 -6.07 -6.71 29.66
CA GLU A 565 -6.59 -5.36 29.87
C GLU A 565 -8.10 -5.25 29.60
N LEU A 566 -8.66 -6.04 28.69
CA LEU A 566 -10.11 -6.20 28.51
C LEU A 566 -10.75 -7.00 29.65
N GLU A 567 -10.08 -8.06 30.11
CA GLU A 567 -10.53 -8.89 31.24
C GLU A 567 -10.34 -8.21 32.61
N ASN A 568 -9.70 -7.03 32.63
CA ASN A 568 -9.33 -6.26 33.82
C ASN A 568 -8.38 -7.02 34.78
N GLU A 569 -7.60 -7.96 34.24
CA GLU A 569 -6.53 -8.65 34.97
C GLU A 569 -5.32 -7.73 35.22
N LYS A 570 -4.51 -8.07 36.24
CA LYS A 570 -3.27 -7.32 36.52
C LYS A 570 -2.10 -7.87 35.72
N LEU A 571 -1.50 -7.03 34.87
CA LEU A 571 -0.25 -7.31 34.16
C LEU A 571 0.92 -7.62 35.12
N THR A 572 1.89 -8.42 34.64
CA THR A 572 3.13 -8.72 35.37
C THR A 572 4.12 -7.56 35.33
N GLU A 573 5.15 -7.61 36.18
CA GLU A 573 6.19 -6.57 36.21
C GLU A 573 6.96 -6.51 34.89
N GLU A 574 7.22 -7.65 34.25
CA GLU A 574 7.88 -7.76 32.95
C GLU A 574 7.02 -7.24 31.80
N GLU A 575 5.69 -7.36 31.90
CA GLU A 575 4.73 -6.82 30.93
C GLU A 575 4.70 -5.28 30.99
N TYR A 576 4.72 -4.70 32.20
CA TYR A 576 4.92 -3.25 32.36
C TYR A 576 6.30 -2.78 31.89
N ASP A 577 7.35 -3.56 32.13
CA ASP A 577 8.70 -3.23 31.64
C ASP A 577 8.73 -3.24 30.09
N ALA A 578 7.99 -4.14 29.44
CA ALA A 578 7.83 -4.18 27.99
C ALA A 578 7.16 -2.90 27.44
N ILE A 579 6.06 -2.48 28.06
CA ILE A 579 5.36 -1.24 27.71
C ILE A 579 6.29 -0.02 27.90
N SER A 580 7.10 -0.01 28.96
CA SER A 580 8.07 1.08 29.19
C SER A 580 9.23 1.12 28.18
N ASN A 581 9.57 -0.01 27.58
CA ASN A 581 10.64 -0.14 26.57
C ASN A 581 10.11 -0.13 25.13
N ILE A 582 8.83 0.18 24.90
CA ILE A 582 8.19 -0.01 23.59
C ILE A 582 8.87 0.81 22.48
N GLY A 583 9.25 2.08 22.73
CA GLY A 583 9.93 2.94 21.74
C GLY A 583 11.21 2.31 21.20
N ASN A 584 12.20 2.05 22.07
CA ASN A 584 13.41 1.28 21.76
C ASN A 584 13.13 -0.05 21.03
N THR A 585 11.98 -0.68 21.27
CA THR A 585 11.63 -1.97 20.65
C THR A 585 11.11 -1.77 19.22
N LEU A 586 10.24 -0.78 18.99
CA LEU A 586 9.77 -0.41 17.65
C LEU A 586 10.93 0.12 16.79
N GLU A 587 11.76 1.00 17.35
CA GLU A 587 13.00 1.51 16.74
C GLU A 587 13.93 0.37 16.30
N SER A 588 14.13 -0.65 17.15
CA SER A 588 14.98 -1.79 16.83
C SER A 588 14.41 -2.75 15.79
N LEU A 589 13.10 -2.71 15.49
CA LEU A 589 12.49 -3.53 14.44
C LEU A 589 12.73 -2.96 13.04
N ALA A 590 12.95 -1.64 12.92
CA ALA A 590 13.35 -0.98 11.67
C ALA A 590 14.87 -1.03 11.38
N ASP A 591 15.70 -1.38 12.38
CA ASP A 591 17.17 -1.48 12.22
C ASP A 591 17.59 -2.83 11.59
N PHE A 592 17.57 -2.89 10.26
CA PHE A 592 18.11 -3.99 9.45
C PHE A 592 19.63 -3.89 9.26
N PRO A 593 20.34 -4.96 8.84
CA PRO A 593 21.79 -4.93 8.62
C PRO A 593 22.27 -3.74 7.77
N LYS A 594 23.27 -3.01 8.28
CA LYS A 594 23.70 -1.71 7.70
C LYS A 594 24.14 -1.76 6.25
N GLU A 595 24.66 -2.89 5.79
CA GLU A 595 25.07 -3.09 4.39
C GLU A 595 23.87 -3.16 3.44
N LEU A 596 22.71 -3.65 3.91
CA LEU A 596 21.45 -3.58 3.18
C LEU A 596 20.90 -2.15 3.25
N MET A 597 20.76 -1.60 4.47
CA MET A 597 20.22 -0.25 4.70
C MET A 597 20.93 0.81 3.83
N ASN A 598 22.26 0.79 3.75
CA ASN A 598 23.01 1.75 2.94
C ASN A 598 22.72 1.68 1.42
N LYS A 599 22.30 0.52 0.89
CA LYS A 599 21.92 0.36 -0.53
C LYS A 599 20.51 0.87 -0.78
N ILE A 600 19.59 0.48 0.09
CA ILE A 600 18.16 0.56 -0.20
C ILE A 600 17.53 1.93 0.04
N THR A 601 18.28 2.99 0.39
CA THR A 601 17.68 4.12 1.11
C THR A 601 18.27 5.54 0.92
N SER A 602 17.52 6.59 1.34
CA SER A 602 17.83 8.02 1.13
C SER A 602 17.89 8.92 2.39
N GLU A 603 17.63 10.23 2.25
CA GLU A 603 17.51 11.20 3.36
C GLU A 603 16.05 11.60 3.68
N THR A 604 15.05 11.21 2.88
CA THR A 604 13.64 11.66 3.01
C THR A 604 12.95 11.15 4.28
N ASP A 605 13.31 9.97 4.74
CA ASP A 605 12.41 9.04 5.43
C ASP A 605 12.87 8.70 6.88
N THR A 606 13.42 9.68 7.61
CA THR A 606 13.45 9.71 9.12
C THR A 606 12.27 10.55 9.58
N LYS A 607 11.13 10.24 9.00
CA LYS A 607 9.90 11.02 8.98
C LYS A 607 8.83 10.02 8.57
N MET A 608 7.84 9.86 9.42
CA MET A 608 6.59 9.14 9.18
C MET A 608 5.75 9.77 8.04
N ASP A 609 6.16 10.94 7.55
CA ASP A 609 5.52 11.70 6.49
C ASP A 609 5.61 11.05 5.09
N VAL A 610 4.52 10.40 4.66
CA VAL A 610 4.40 9.65 3.39
C VAL A 610 3.16 10.05 2.57
N ILE A 611 3.21 9.91 1.24
CA ILE A 611 2.12 10.30 0.31
C ILE A 611 1.91 9.26 -0.81
N ALA A 612 0.65 8.91 -1.11
CA ALA A 612 0.32 7.97 -2.18
C ALA A 612 -0.91 8.44 -2.97
N ASP A 613 -0.80 8.50 -4.30
CA ASP A 613 -1.98 8.66 -5.15
C ASP A 613 -2.69 7.31 -5.36
N VAL A 614 -4.01 7.30 -5.11
CA VAL A 614 -4.80 6.06 -5.02
C VAL A 614 -5.87 5.91 -6.10
N HIS A 615 -6.18 7.01 -6.81
CA HIS A 615 -7.14 7.06 -7.91
C HIS A 615 -6.75 8.16 -8.91
N THR A 616 -7.06 7.98 -10.20
CA THR A 616 -6.82 8.97 -11.27
C THR A 616 -8.11 9.12 -12.08
N ASP A 617 -8.68 10.33 -12.11
CA ASP A 617 -9.79 10.68 -12.99
C ASP A 617 -9.28 11.44 -14.23
N SER A 618 -9.23 10.74 -15.36
CA SER A 618 -8.82 11.32 -16.64
C SER A 618 -9.82 12.34 -17.21
N ASN A 619 -11.06 12.41 -16.69
CA ASN A 619 -12.06 13.37 -17.16
C ASN A 619 -11.79 14.78 -16.59
N THR A 620 -11.40 14.88 -15.32
CA THR A 620 -11.00 16.15 -14.69
C THR A 620 -9.49 16.43 -14.77
N GLY A 621 -8.67 15.43 -15.10
CA GLY A 621 -7.21 15.56 -15.10
C GLY A 621 -6.62 15.66 -13.69
N GLN A 622 -7.29 15.06 -12.70
CA GLN A 622 -6.91 15.08 -11.29
C GLN A 622 -6.71 13.68 -10.71
N VAL A 623 -6.00 13.60 -9.60
CA VAL A 623 -5.72 12.39 -8.82
C VAL A 623 -6.21 12.56 -7.39
N LEU A 624 -6.49 11.45 -6.71
CA LEU A 624 -6.75 11.41 -5.26
C LEU A 624 -5.44 11.06 -4.57
N GLU A 625 -4.91 11.99 -3.77
CA GLU A 625 -3.75 11.80 -2.90
C GLU A 625 -4.25 11.46 -1.47
N GLU A 626 -3.71 10.39 -0.90
CA GLU A 626 -3.90 10.00 0.50
C GLU A 626 -2.54 10.13 1.20
N GLY A 627 -2.48 10.82 2.34
CA GLY A 627 -1.23 11.16 3.01
C GLY A 627 -1.23 10.91 4.51
N VAL A 628 -0.08 10.52 5.03
CA VAL A 628 0.24 10.53 6.46
C VAL A 628 1.29 11.60 6.70
N GLY A 629 1.11 12.43 7.72
CA GLY A 629 2.13 13.36 8.21
C GLY A 629 2.80 12.89 9.50
N ALA A 630 3.75 13.69 9.99
CA ALA A 630 4.38 13.55 11.29
C ALA A 630 3.38 13.16 12.41
N PRO A 631 3.80 12.32 13.38
CA PRO A 631 2.90 11.73 14.35
C PRO A 631 2.25 12.78 15.26
N CYS A 632 0.99 12.55 15.61
CA CYS A 632 0.30 13.30 16.64
C CYS A 632 0.43 12.59 18.01
N ASN A 633 0.45 13.35 19.09
CA ASN A 633 0.31 12.82 20.45
C ASN A 633 -1.17 12.47 20.72
N ILE A 634 -1.45 11.25 21.16
CA ILE A 634 -2.70 10.92 21.87
C ILE A 634 -2.45 10.93 23.39
N TYR A 635 -3.39 11.51 24.15
CA TYR A 635 -3.45 11.43 25.60
C TYR A 635 -4.74 10.72 26.01
N VAL A 636 -4.65 9.64 26.80
CA VAL A 636 -5.80 8.78 27.18
C VAL A 636 -5.89 8.66 28.69
N LEU A 637 -7.09 8.80 29.25
CA LEU A 637 -7.38 8.59 30.67
C LEU A 637 -7.65 7.11 30.98
N ILE A 638 -6.78 6.53 31.80
CA ILE A 638 -6.91 5.14 32.28
C ILE A 638 -7.34 5.15 33.74
N ASP A 639 -8.31 4.30 34.09
CA ASP A 639 -8.90 4.13 35.43
C ASP A 639 -9.08 2.62 35.70
N ASP A 640 -8.02 1.99 36.24
CA ASP A 640 -7.90 0.53 36.39
C ASP A 640 -7.38 0.12 37.80
N SER A 641 -6.91 -1.12 37.95
CA SER A 641 -6.35 -1.66 39.20
C SER A 641 -5.07 -0.95 39.70
N MET A 642 -4.36 -0.22 38.84
CA MET A 642 -3.21 0.63 39.20
C MET A 642 -3.61 2.10 39.45
N GLY A 643 -4.85 2.47 39.12
CA GLY A 643 -5.45 3.75 39.43
C GLY A 643 -5.34 4.82 38.33
N LYS A 644 -5.98 5.96 38.60
CA LYS A 644 -6.18 7.05 37.64
C LYS A 644 -4.89 7.69 37.16
N ARG A 645 -4.69 7.69 35.86
CA ARG A 645 -3.53 8.28 35.16
C ARG A 645 -3.91 8.75 33.76
N VAL A 646 -3.08 9.63 33.20
CA VAL A 646 -3.08 9.92 31.76
C VAL A 646 -1.86 9.24 31.15
N CYS A 647 -2.09 8.40 30.14
CA CYS A 647 -1.05 7.80 29.32
C CYS A 647 -0.89 8.58 28.01
N ARG A 648 0.33 8.64 27.45
CA ARG A 648 0.65 9.29 26.16
C ARG A 648 1.10 8.25 25.13
N GLY A 649 0.63 8.38 23.89
CA GLY A 649 1.03 7.55 22.75
C GLY A 649 1.13 8.37 21.46
N GLY A 650 1.48 7.73 20.35
CA GLY A 650 1.50 8.34 19.02
C GLY A 650 0.34 7.85 18.15
N VAL A 651 -0.21 8.70 17.27
CA VAL A 651 -1.24 8.34 16.29
C VAL A 651 -0.99 9.02 14.95
N PHE A 652 -1.58 8.48 13.87
CA PHE A 652 -1.47 9.05 12.52
C PHE A 652 -2.01 10.49 12.43
N SER A 653 -1.44 11.29 11.52
CA SER A 653 -2.10 12.49 10.98
C SER A 653 -2.47 12.22 9.52
N TYR A 654 -3.75 11.88 9.27
CA TYR A 654 -4.26 11.43 7.97
C TYR A 654 -4.86 12.58 7.14
N TYR A 655 -4.57 12.61 5.85
CA TYR A 655 -4.97 13.64 4.88
C TYR A 655 -5.55 13.00 3.60
N GLU A 656 -6.64 13.55 3.08
CA GLU A 656 -7.36 13.09 1.88
C GLU A 656 -7.62 14.30 0.98
N PHE A 657 -7.06 14.36 -0.24
CA PHE A 657 -7.22 15.54 -1.11
C PHE A 657 -7.04 15.26 -2.61
N LYS A 658 -7.50 16.18 -3.47
CA LYS A 658 -7.31 16.11 -4.93
C LYS A 658 -6.13 16.95 -5.39
N GLN A 659 -5.29 16.40 -6.27
CA GLN A 659 -4.10 17.02 -6.85
C GLN A 659 -4.15 16.97 -8.39
N PRO A 660 -3.50 17.88 -9.15
CA PRO A 660 -3.45 17.79 -10.61
C PRO A 660 -2.61 16.60 -11.08
N MET A 661 -3.07 15.86 -12.09
CA MET A 661 -2.36 14.69 -12.64
C MET A 661 -0.96 15.03 -13.21
N SER A 662 -0.75 16.30 -13.59
CA SER A 662 0.55 16.81 -14.06
C SER A 662 1.54 17.18 -12.94
N ASP A 663 1.11 17.13 -11.66
CA ASP A 663 1.93 17.47 -10.50
C ASP A 663 1.64 16.51 -9.33
N ARG A 664 1.57 15.21 -9.62
CA ARG A 664 1.53 14.13 -8.62
C ARG A 664 2.63 14.33 -7.57
N LEU A 665 2.32 14.03 -6.32
CA LEU A 665 3.26 14.23 -5.23
C LEU A 665 4.31 13.12 -5.13
N THR A 666 5.38 13.42 -4.39
CA THR A 666 6.39 12.47 -3.89
C THR A 666 6.62 12.80 -2.42
N ASP A 667 7.20 11.89 -1.64
CA ASP A 667 7.45 12.12 -0.22
C ASP A 667 8.28 13.40 0.02
N GLU A 668 9.25 13.74 -0.85
CA GLU A 668 10.03 14.98 -0.78
C GLU A 668 9.12 16.21 -0.79
N LYS A 669 8.22 16.29 -1.79
CA LYS A 669 7.27 17.40 -1.92
C LYS A 669 6.33 17.45 -0.72
N TRP A 670 5.82 16.29 -0.30
CA TRP A 670 4.89 16.19 0.82
C TRP A 670 5.52 16.62 2.15
N GLN A 671 6.80 16.34 2.33
CA GLN A 671 7.59 16.77 3.48
C GLN A 671 7.99 18.24 3.41
N GLU A 672 8.37 18.75 2.24
CA GLU A 672 8.58 20.19 2.04
C GLU A 672 7.29 20.96 2.37
N MET A 673 6.12 20.45 1.95
CA MET A 673 4.81 21.01 2.30
C MET A 673 4.56 20.99 3.81
N GLY A 674 5.02 19.95 4.52
CA GLY A 674 4.97 19.89 5.99
C GLY A 674 5.83 20.98 6.64
N GLU A 675 7.12 21.01 6.32
CA GLU A 675 8.09 21.97 6.88
C GLU A 675 7.70 23.44 6.61
N ASN A 676 7.10 23.71 5.45
CA ASN A 676 6.63 25.05 5.08
C ASN A 676 5.21 25.40 5.58
N ASN A 677 4.51 24.50 6.28
CA ASN A 677 3.10 24.66 6.68
C ASN A 677 2.17 24.94 5.47
N LYS A 678 2.40 24.25 4.35
CA LYS A 678 1.63 24.32 3.08
C LYS A 678 0.71 23.11 2.85
N ARG A 679 0.65 22.15 3.78
CA ARG A 679 -0.26 20.99 3.67
C ARG A 679 -1.73 21.42 3.67
N PRO A 680 -2.63 20.64 3.02
CA PRO A 680 -4.06 20.82 3.18
C PRO A 680 -4.47 20.55 4.65
N THR A 681 -5.66 21.02 5.03
CA THR A 681 -6.24 20.73 6.35
C THR A 681 -6.59 19.25 6.48
N LEU A 682 -6.50 18.71 7.70
CA LEU A 682 -7.00 17.38 8.04
C LEU A 682 -8.51 17.26 7.72
N PRO A 683 -9.03 16.06 7.37
CA PRO A 683 -10.45 15.87 7.08
C PRO A 683 -11.36 16.36 8.21
N GLU A 684 -12.41 17.11 7.88
CA GLU A 684 -13.26 17.85 8.84
C GLU A 684 -13.81 16.99 9.99
N TRP A 685 -14.12 15.72 9.73
CA TRP A 685 -14.64 14.78 10.72
C TRP A 685 -13.64 14.45 11.85
N THR A 686 -12.33 14.65 11.64
CA THR A 686 -11.30 14.40 12.67
C THR A 686 -11.35 15.40 13.84
N LYS A 687 -12.00 16.56 13.65
CA LYS A 687 -12.16 17.61 14.67
C LYS A 687 -13.03 17.19 15.88
N SER A 688 -13.59 15.97 15.87
CA SER A 688 -14.22 15.38 17.06
C SER A 688 -13.21 14.95 18.13
N PHE A 689 -11.93 14.75 17.76
CA PHE A 689 -10.87 14.29 18.66
C PHE A 689 -9.49 14.98 18.51
N ILE A 690 -9.18 15.62 17.37
CA ILE A 690 -7.92 16.35 17.13
C ILE A 690 -8.04 17.85 17.46
N VAL A 691 -7.01 18.40 18.10
CA VAL A 691 -6.75 19.85 18.18
C VAL A 691 -5.46 20.19 17.42
N GLU A 692 -5.52 21.23 16.59
CA GLU A 692 -4.44 21.71 15.71
C GLU A 692 -3.52 22.78 16.31
#